data_AF-A0A923NV92-F1
#
_entry.id   AF-A0A923NV92-F1
#
_cell.length_a   1.000
_cell.length_b   1.000
_cell.length_c   1.000
_cell.angle_alpha   90.00
_cell.angle_beta   90.00
_cell.angle_gamma   90.00
#
_symmetry.space_group_name_H-M   'P 1'
#
loop_
_entity.id
_entity.type
_entity.pdbx_description
1 polymer ?
#
loop_
_entity_poly.entity_id
_entity_poly.type
_entity_poly.pdbx_seq_one_letter_code
_entity_poly.pdbx_strand_id
1 'polypeptide(L)'
;MYKIRIENCNNIDLANIELKENSLNIRYAMNGTGKSTIGKAIQLLAGHNDLTQLKTFGSDKEPNVEIPENINNVLLFNEDFVNTIVFKESDVIENAFDVFIKTDDYVLKQEIINEKLKEIHLDTNANSDLKILLSTGETVISKFTKTKSNDLKNTGLMKSITSSESIFKLPEQIKKFQPLMEKEYNADWVGWKNDGARYDDNGICPFCTIKLDKDYATEKALFAESYSKSNVKSIKEMLSYFESVKDYMDIEKYNKMTKCLQETENEDEVKLWITRFYFDLEYLISKIRDVLYFNSYSVKSEDISKLDDKLRTLLIDQSNLEVFNNKKTIEIIEKINSRINVVINKTEDLKKDIGLLKNLIGTSINKSVSDINEFLDMSGINYRLQIIHEKESNAKAILKYVSRSSNEFPVDNIKKHLSWGERNAFALVLFMHYAFSKMADLVILDDPISSFDSTKKYAIINRLFLNNPKRKSLYKRTVLMLTHDFQPVIDFVVNEKPNGGCTSAFFMANRNGEIIQTEITKNNIKSLTILLAENASSIGKNIVHRVTSLRKLLELSKMNHVQEIAYNILSCLLKGKKDITYKDEKPIEANEIILAEKYIAEYLHDFKYSDYYVRYFVRSKLLELYKAETNNYYKLQVFRVLLSIDNLRAKIEDPLLKYIDEQFHVENDYIFYLDFDKYDIVPEFVIPKCNEFLKIEKLLS
;
A
#
# COMPACT_ATOMS: atom_id res chain seq x y z
N MET A 1 24.49 -17.13 4.44
CA MET A 1 24.48 -16.38 3.16
C MET A 1 23.41 -17.00 2.29
N TYR A 2 22.63 -16.16 1.62
CA TYR A 2 21.60 -16.57 0.66
C TYR A 2 22.18 -16.51 -0.74
N LYS A 3 21.85 -17.49 -1.58
CA LYS A 3 22.21 -17.51 -2.99
C LYS A 3 20.92 -17.47 -3.80
N ILE A 4 20.83 -16.52 -4.70
CA ILE A 4 19.68 -16.31 -5.58
C ILE A 4 20.17 -16.46 -7.00
N ARG A 5 19.48 -17.28 -7.79
CA ARG A 5 19.76 -17.45 -9.22
C ARG A 5 18.57 -16.94 -10.02
N ILE A 6 18.82 -16.15 -11.05
CA ILE A 6 17.81 -15.60 -11.96
C ILE A 6 18.25 -15.90 -13.37
N GLU A 7 17.35 -16.43 -14.20
CA GLU A 7 17.64 -16.85 -15.57
C GLU A 7 16.52 -16.38 -16.52
N ASN A 8 16.92 -15.90 -17.70
CA ASN A 8 16.02 -15.50 -18.79
C ASN A 8 14.90 -14.52 -18.38
N CYS A 9 15.24 -13.53 -17.55
CA CYS A 9 14.33 -12.47 -17.11
C CYS A 9 14.69 -11.14 -17.78
N ASN A 10 13.80 -10.60 -18.62
CA ASN A 10 13.98 -9.35 -19.38
C ASN A 10 15.34 -9.31 -20.09
N ASN A 11 16.24 -8.44 -19.63
CA ASN A 11 17.58 -8.25 -20.16
C ASN A 11 18.67 -9.06 -19.42
N ILE A 12 18.27 -10.04 -18.60
CA ILE A 12 19.15 -10.91 -17.81
C ILE A 12 18.98 -12.34 -18.32
N ASP A 13 20.04 -12.90 -18.88
CA ASP A 13 20.15 -14.32 -19.20
C ASP A 13 20.52 -15.15 -17.97
N LEU A 14 21.46 -14.64 -17.15
CA LEU A 14 21.89 -15.28 -15.91
C LEU A 14 22.37 -14.26 -14.87
N ALA A 15 21.92 -14.40 -13.63
CA ALA A 15 22.44 -13.67 -12.49
C ALA A 15 22.53 -14.56 -11.24
N ASN A 16 23.70 -14.60 -10.61
CA ASN A 16 23.94 -15.33 -9.35
C ASN A 16 24.24 -14.35 -8.23
N ILE A 17 23.24 -13.99 -7.43
CA ILE A 17 23.31 -12.95 -6.39
C ILE A 17 23.47 -13.58 -5.02
N GLU A 18 24.54 -13.21 -4.33
CA GLU A 18 24.77 -13.64 -2.94
C GLU A 18 24.29 -12.54 -1.98
N LEU A 19 23.54 -12.88 -0.93
CA LEU A 19 23.12 -11.93 0.11
C LEU A 19 23.64 -12.38 1.48
N LYS A 20 24.10 -11.42 2.28
CA LYS A 20 24.42 -11.60 3.69
C LYS A 20 23.17 -11.35 4.52
N GLU A 21 22.81 -12.34 5.34
CA GLU A 21 21.67 -12.26 6.25
C GLU A 21 21.88 -11.16 7.31
N ASN A 22 20.78 -10.56 7.79
CA ASN A 22 20.77 -9.55 8.84
C ASN A 22 21.70 -8.36 8.56
N SER A 23 21.88 -8.05 7.27
CA SER A 23 22.79 -7.03 6.77
C SER A 23 22.17 -6.24 5.62
N LEU A 24 22.65 -5.02 5.41
CA LEU A 24 22.37 -4.25 4.21
C LEU A 24 23.23 -4.76 3.05
N ASN A 25 22.61 -5.25 1.99
CA ASN A 25 23.27 -5.74 0.78
C ASN A 25 23.12 -4.69 -0.32
N ILE A 26 24.15 -3.88 -0.55
CA ILE A 26 24.17 -2.84 -1.58
C ILE A 26 24.66 -3.46 -2.89
N ARG A 27 23.86 -3.33 -3.94
CA ARG A 27 24.20 -3.73 -5.30
C ARG A 27 24.25 -2.47 -6.16
N TYR A 28 25.46 -1.93 -6.30
CA TYR A 28 25.74 -0.71 -7.05
C TYR A 28 25.88 -1.03 -8.54
N ALA A 29 25.03 -0.47 -9.38
CA ALA A 29 25.01 -0.78 -10.81
C ALA A 29 24.46 0.36 -11.66
N MET A 30 25.04 0.53 -12.84
CA MET A 30 24.60 1.53 -13.81
C MET A 30 23.16 1.26 -14.30
N ASN A 31 22.53 2.29 -14.85
CA ASN A 31 21.19 2.16 -15.44
C ASN A 31 21.22 1.19 -16.64
N GLY A 32 20.16 0.39 -16.79
CA GLY A 32 20.11 -0.67 -17.80
C GLY A 32 20.72 -2.02 -17.38
N THR A 33 21.37 -2.12 -16.21
CA THR A 33 21.98 -3.39 -15.75
C THR A 33 20.95 -4.48 -15.41
N GLY A 34 19.69 -4.12 -15.11
CA GLY A 34 18.64 -5.07 -14.71
C GLY A 34 18.26 -5.05 -13.22
N LYS A 35 18.59 -3.97 -12.50
CA LYS A 35 18.25 -3.75 -11.08
C LYS A 35 16.77 -4.05 -10.76
N SER A 36 15.85 -3.33 -11.40
CA SER A 36 14.41 -3.53 -11.19
C SER A 36 13.93 -4.93 -11.56
N THR A 37 14.51 -5.55 -12.60
CA THR A 37 14.21 -6.94 -12.98
C THR A 37 14.57 -7.90 -11.85
N ILE A 38 15.75 -7.75 -11.25
CA ILE A 38 16.18 -8.55 -10.09
C ILE A 38 15.19 -8.42 -8.94
N GLY A 39 14.84 -7.19 -8.56
CA GLY A 39 13.91 -6.94 -7.46
C GLY A 39 12.53 -7.56 -7.69
N LYS A 40 11.98 -7.40 -8.90
CA LYS A 40 10.67 -7.96 -9.29
C LYS A 40 10.70 -9.48 -9.36
N ALA A 41 11.76 -10.07 -9.93
CA ALA A 41 11.92 -11.52 -10.04
C ALA A 41 11.85 -12.21 -8.67
N ILE A 42 12.60 -11.67 -7.69
CA ILE A 42 12.63 -12.21 -6.33
C ILE A 42 11.26 -12.05 -5.64
N GLN A 43 10.63 -10.87 -5.78
CA GLN A 43 9.31 -10.61 -5.19
C GLN A 43 8.22 -11.53 -5.74
N LEU A 44 8.17 -11.70 -7.06
CA LEU A 44 7.14 -12.51 -7.71
C LEU A 44 7.23 -13.98 -7.30
N LEU A 45 8.45 -14.55 -7.35
CA LEU A 45 8.66 -15.94 -6.95
C LEU A 45 8.28 -16.18 -5.49
N ALA A 46 8.75 -15.32 -4.57
CA ALA A 46 8.45 -15.45 -3.15
C ALA A 46 6.95 -15.32 -2.84
N GLY A 47 6.23 -14.50 -3.61
CA GLY A 47 4.78 -14.38 -3.55
C GLY A 47 4.00 -15.47 -4.29
N HIS A 48 4.66 -16.50 -4.82
CA HIS A 48 4.08 -17.55 -5.68
C HIS A 48 3.30 -17.00 -6.89
N ASN A 49 3.73 -15.86 -7.42
CA ASN A 49 3.15 -15.23 -8.60
C ASN A 49 3.84 -15.71 -9.88
N ASP A 50 3.15 -15.53 -11.00
CA ASP A 50 3.66 -15.87 -12.31
C ASP A 50 4.83 -14.97 -12.74
N LEU A 51 5.88 -15.59 -13.30
CA LEU A 51 7.07 -14.93 -13.82
C LEU A 51 6.95 -14.55 -15.30
N THR A 52 5.90 -14.97 -16.01
CA THR A 52 5.72 -14.72 -17.47
C THR A 52 5.88 -13.25 -17.87
N GLN A 53 5.49 -12.30 -17.01
CA GLN A 53 5.67 -10.87 -17.26
C GLN A 53 7.14 -10.41 -17.35
N LEU A 54 8.07 -11.26 -16.90
CA LEU A 54 9.51 -11.02 -16.97
C LEU A 54 10.16 -11.77 -18.15
N LYS A 55 9.40 -12.41 -19.04
CA LYS A 55 9.96 -13.16 -20.16
C LYS A 55 10.83 -12.24 -21.04
N THR A 56 12.03 -12.71 -21.37
CA THR A 56 12.94 -12.01 -22.30
C THR A 56 12.27 -11.81 -23.65
N PHE A 57 12.20 -10.56 -24.12
CA PHE A 57 11.63 -10.23 -25.42
C PHE A 57 12.38 -10.93 -26.55
N GLY A 58 11.65 -11.61 -27.43
CA GLY A 58 12.23 -12.32 -28.59
C GLY A 58 12.92 -13.63 -28.26
N SER A 59 12.79 -14.15 -27.03
CA SER A 59 13.31 -15.45 -26.62
C SER A 59 12.18 -16.44 -26.34
N ASP A 60 12.39 -17.71 -26.72
CA ASP A 60 11.49 -18.81 -26.36
C ASP A 60 11.78 -19.38 -24.96
N LYS A 61 12.88 -18.95 -24.32
CA LYS A 61 13.24 -19.40 -22.97
C LYS A 61 12.28 -18.82 -21.94
N GLU A 62 11.85 -19.67 -21.02
CA GLU A 62 11.00 -19.25 -19.90
C GLU A 62 11.86 -18.66 -18.75
N PRO A 63 11.34 -17.63 -18.06
CA PRO A 63 12.02 -17.05 -16.90
C PRO A 63 12.06 -18.07 -15.76
N ASN A 64 13.22 -18.19 -15.12
CA ASN A 64 13.43 -19.08 -13.98
C ASN A 64 14.13 -18.33 -12.85
N VAL A 65 13.69 -18.54 -11.62
CA VAL A 65 14.26 -17.90 -10.43
C VAL A 65 14.36 -18.96 -9.34
N GLU A 66 15.51 -19.01 -8.67
CA GLU A 66 15.75 -19.87 -7.51
C GLU A 66 16.08 -18.98 -6.31
N ILE A 67 15.28 -19.06 -5.25
CA ILE A 67 15.51 -18.40 -3.95
C ILE A 67 15.61 -19.45 -2.84
N PRO A 68 16.36 -19.19 -1.76
CA PRO A 68 16.41 -20.08 -0.60
C PRO A 68 15.03 -20.26 0.05
N GLU A 69 14.73 -21.48 0.51
CA GLU A 69 13.44 -21.85 1.13
C GLU A 69 13.06 -21.02 2.36
N ASN A 70 14.02 -20.38 3.01
CA ASN A 70 13.79 -19.57 4.20
C ASN A 70 13.47 -18.09 3.88
N ILE A 71 13.39 -17.71 2.60
CA ILE A 71 12.91 -16.39 2.16
C ILE A 71 11.52 -16.59 1.56
N ASN A 72 10.47 -16.37 2.37
CA ASN A 72 9.09 -16.54 1.94
C ASN A 72 8.40 -15.20 1.72
N ASN A 73 8.60 -14.26 2.63
CA ASN A 73 7.94 -12.96 2.57
C ASN A 73 8.90 -11.86 2.11
N VAL A 74 8.83 -11.53 0.82
CA VAL A 74 9.65 -10.49 0.19
C VAL A 74 8.81 -9.26 -0.10
N LEU A 75 9.29 -8.09 0.33
CA LEU A 75 8.67 -6.81 0.00
C LEU A 75 9.61 -5.94 -0.83
N LEU A 76 9.08 -5.41 -1.93
CA LEU A 76 9.78 -4.52 -2.84
C LEU A 76 9.24 -3.10 -2.71
N PHE A 77 10.13 -2.14 -2.43
CA PHE A 77 9.83 -0.73 -2.61
C PHE A 77 10.14 -0.31 -4.04
N ASN A 78 9.10 0.12 -4.76
CA ASN A 78 9.17 0.67 -6.11
C ASN A 78 7.98 1.64 -6.34
N GLU A 79 7.86 2.18 -7.55
CA GLU A 79 6.72 3.05 -7.93
C GLU A 79 5.35 2.34 -7.79
N ASP A 80 5.27 1.02 -7.97
CA ASP A 80 4.01 0.28 -7.80
C ASP A 80 3.52 0.36 -6.35
N PHE A 81 4.42 0.19 -5.37
CA PHE A 81 4.07 0.38 -3.94
C PHE A 81 3.53 1.80 -3.67
N VAL A 82 4.23 2.82 -4.19
CA VAL A 82 3.84 4.23 -4.01
C VAL A 82 2.45 4.52 -4.61
N ASN A 83 2.15 3.90 -5.75
CA ASN A 83 0.89 4.14 -6.44
C ASN A 83 -0.28 3.32 -5.87
N THR A 84 0.00 2.13 -5.32
CA THR A 84 -1.04 1.16 -4.93
C THR A 84 -1.29 1.03 -3.43
N ILE A 85 -0.35 1.37 -2.55
CA ILE A 85 -0.49 1.14 -1.10
C ILE A 85 -0.60 2.43 -0.30
N VAL A 86 -0.02 3.52 -0.79
CA VAL A 86 0.04 4.81 -0.08
C VAL A 86 -0.69 5.93 -0.84
N PHE A 87 -1.15 6.92 -0.07
CA PHE A 87 -1.78 8.15 -0.54
C PHE A 87 -3.04 7.91 -1.41
N LYS A 88 -3.95 7.05 -0.96
CA LYS A 88 -5.26 6.86 -1.62
C LYS A 88 -6.24 7.89 -1.07
N GLU A 89 -6.61 8.85 -1.92
CA GLU A 89 -7.51 9.94 -1.55
C GLU A 89 -6.99 10.73 -0.34
N SER A 90 -7.65 10.62 0.82
CA SER A 90 -7.28 11.25 2.10
C SER A 90 -6.51 10.31 3.04
N ASP A 91 -6.37 9.03 2.71
CA ASP A 91 -5.63 8.05 3.51
C ASP A 91 -4.15 8.00 3.08
N VAL A 92 -3.26 8.12 4.08
CA VAL A 92 -1.80 8.06 3.91
C VAL A 92 -1.35 6.65 3.52
N ILE A 93 -1.95 5.61 4.09
CA ILE A 93 -1.62 4.21 3.81
C ILE A 93 -2.84 3.33 4.02
N GLU A 94 -3.02 2.34 3.14
CA GLU A 94 -4.06 1.32 3.32
C GLU A 94 -3.81 0.46 4.56
N ASN A 95 -4.90 0.01 5.20
CA ASN A 95 -4.86 -0.85 6.39
C ASN A 95 -3.95 -0.28 7.51
N ALA A 96 -4.08 1.02 7.80
CA ALA A 96 -3.30 1.70 8.84
C ALA A 96 -3.40 1.00 10.21
N PHE A 97 -4.51 0.31 10.48
CA PHE A 97 -4.67 -0.56 11.65
C PHE A 97 -3.61 -1.67 11.70
N ASP A 98 -3.49 -2.46 10.63
CA ASP A 98 -2.51 -3.54 10.55
C ASP A 98 -1.08 -2.99 10.59
N VAL A 99 -0.83 -1.84 9.98
CA VAL A 99 0.51 -1.25 9.90
C VAL A 99 0.98 -0.69 11.25
N PHE A 100 0.12 0.03 11.97
CA PHE A 100 0.53 0.83 13.13
C PHE A 100 -0.01 0.34 14.47
N ILE A 101 -1.04 -0.51 14.51
CA ILE A 101 -1.75 -0.89 15.75
C ILE A 101 -1.66 -2.38 16.02
N LYS A 102 -1.85 -3.24 15.01
CA LYS A 102 -1.91 -4.70 15.16
C LYS A 102 -0.54 -5.31 15.46
N THR A 103 -0.16 -5.31 16.73
CA THR A 103 1.01 -6.03 17.25
C THR A 103 0.61 -7.41 17.78
N ASP A 104 1.58 -8.30 17.98
CA ASP A 104 1.34 -9.63 18.59
C ASP A 104 0.71 -9.49 19.99
N ASP A 105 1.21 -8.53 20.80
CA ASP A 105 0.63 -8.20 22.11
C ASP A 105 -0.83 -7.77 22.01
N TYR A 106 -1.18 -6.99 20.98
CA TYR A 106 -2.56 -6.59 20.73
C TYR A 106 -3.41 -7.82 20.38
N VAL A 107 -2.94 -8.71 19.50
CA VAL A 107 -3.67 -9.92 19.08
C VAL A 107 -3.94 -10.82 20.30
N LEU A 108 -2.91 -11.12 21.08
CA LEU A 108 -3.03 -11.94 22.29
C LEU A 108 -4.01 -11.32 23.30
N LYS A 109 -3.96 -10.00 23.49
CA LYS A 109 -4.85 -9.32 24.44
C LYS A 109 -6.29 -9.29 23.94
N GLN A 110 -6.50 -9.12 22.64
CA GLN A 110 -7.81 -9.17 22.01
C GLN A 110 -8.44 -10.57 22.15
N GLU A 111 -7.67 -11.64 21.96
CA GLU A 111 -8.13 -13.02 22.16
C GLU A 111 -8.57 -13.28 23.61
N ILE A 112 -7.81 -12.82 24.60
CA ILE A 112 -8.18 -12.94 26.03
C ILE A 112 -9.53 -12.27 26.31
N ILE A 113 -9.75 -11.07 25.76
CA ILE A 113 -10.99 -10.32 25.93
C ILE A 113 -12.15 -11.04 25.23
N ASN A 114 -11.94 -11.51 24.00
CA ASN A 114 -12.95 -12.25 23.25
C ASN A 114 -13.36 -13.55 23.94
N GLU A 115 -12.42 -14.29 24.54
CA GLU A 115 -12.74 -15.48 25.33
C GLU A 115 -13.58 -15.15 26.58
N LYS A 116 -13.35 -14.00 27.23
CA LYS A 116 -14.19 -13.54 28.36
C LYS A 116 -15.58 -13.10 27.92
N LEU A 117 -15.71 -12.51 26.74
CA LEU A 117 -16.98 -12.06 26.15
C LEU A 117 -17.74 -13.19 25.43
N LYS A 118 -17.09 -14.34 25.18
CA LYS A 118 -17.67 -15.49 24.48
C LYS A 118 -18.98 -15.99 25.08
N GLU A 119 -19.15 -15.84 26.39
CA GLU A 119 -20.37 -16.23 27.11
C GLU A 119 -21.63 -15.49 26.60
N ILE A 120 -21.49 -14.20 26.25
CA ILE A 120 -22.59 -13.36 25.74
C ILE A 120 -22.67 -13.33 24.21
N HIS A 121 -21.61 -13.71 23.50
CA HIS A 121 -21.65 -13.94 22.05
C HIS A 121 -22.44 -15.23 21.73
N LEU A 122 -23.76 -15.12 21.77
CA LEU A 122 -24.69 -16.18 21.43
C LEU A 122 -24.58 -16.55 19.95
N ASP A 123 -24.27 -17.81 19.66
CA ASP A 123 -24.41 -18.34 18.30
C ASP A 123 -25.91 -18.51 17.98
N THR A 124 -26.44 -17.62 17.16
CA THR A 124 -27.83 -17.65 16.71
C THR A 124 -28.11 -18.87 15.83
N ASN A 125 -27.11 -19.48 15.19
CA ASN A 125 -27.32 -20.72 14.41
C ASN A 125 -27.43 -21.96 15.31
N ALA A 126 -26.85 -21.93 16.51
CA ALA A 126 -26.95 -23.00 17.49
C ALA A 126 -28.27 -22.96 18.29
N ASN A 127 -29.08 -21.91 18.16
CA ASN A 127 -30.37 -21.77 18.85
C ASN A 127 -31.49 -21.43 17.85
N SER A 128 -32.21 -22.47 17.42
CA SER A 128 -33.30 -22.35 16.44
C SER A 128 -34.42 -21.40 16.87
N ASP A 129 -34.77 -21.39 18.16
CA ASP A 129 -35.84 -20.53 18.67
C ASP A 129 -35.44 -19.05 18.63
N LEU A 130 -34.21 -18.73 19.07
CA LEU A 130 -33.65 -17.38 18.99
C LEU A 130 -33.55 -16.90 17.53
N LYS A 131 -33.14 -17.78 16.61
CA LYS A 131 -33.07 -17.48 15.18
C LYS A 131 -34.44 -17.14 14.60
N ILE A 132 -35.45 -17.95 14.86
CA ILE A 132 -36.82 -17.75 14.39
C ILE A 132 -37.38 -16.45 14.96
N LEU A 133 -37.25 -16.24 16.27
CA LEU A 133 -37.73 -15.03 16.94
C LEU A 133 -37.09 -13.76 16.35
N LEU A 134 -35.76 -13.77 16.13
CA LEU A 134 -35.05 -12.66 15.50
C LEU A 134 -35.51 -12.42 14.05
N SER A 135 -35.46 -13.44 13.19
CA SER A 135 -35.80 -13.25 11.77
C SER A 135 -37.25 -12.81 11.58
N THR A 136 -38.17 -13.42 12.33
CA THR A 136 -39.60 -13.11 12.23
C THR A 136 -39.89 -11.75 12.87
N GLY A 137 -39.33 -11.49 14.05
CA GLY A 137 -39.51 -10.23 14.76
C GLY A 137 -39.02 -9.02 13.95
N GLU A 138 -37.84 -9.13 13.35
CA GLU A 138 -37.29 -8.08 12.48
C GLU A 138 -38.16 -7.85 11.24
N THR A 139 -38.67 -8.93 10.64
CA THR A 139 -39.60 -8.87 9.50
C THR A 139 -40.86 -8.10 9.89
N VAL A 140 -41.47 -8.44 11.02
CA VAL A 140 -42.67 -7.76 11.53
C VAL A 140 -42.40 -6.29 11.82
N ILE A 141 -41.31 -5.98 12.54
CA ILE A 141 -40.95 -4.60 12.90
C ILE A 141 -40.77 -3.72 11.65
N SER A 142 -40.16 -4.26 10.59
CA SER A 142 -39.91 -3.54 9.34
C SER A 142 -41.18 -3.09 8.59
N LYS A 143 -42.33 -3.72 8.86
CA LYS A 143 -43.62 -3.40 8.20
C LYS A 143 -44.32 -2.18 8.78
N PHE A 144 -43.92 -1.73 9.96
CA PHE A 144 -44.44 -0.54 10.61
C PHE A 144 -43.51 0.64 10.41
N THR A 145 -44.05 1.85 10.52
CA THR A 145 -43.27 3.09 10.40
C THR A 145 -43.57 3.98 11.59
N LYS A 146 -42.53 4.60 12.16
CA LYS A 146 -42.64 5.49 13.32
C LYS A 146 -42.74 6.98 12.94
N THR A 147 -43.38 7.77 13.79
CA THR A 147 -43.37 9.24 13.77
C THR A 147 -42.08 9.79 14.36
N LYS A 148 -41.87 11.12 14.29
CA LYS A 148 -40.77 11.80 15.00
C LYS A 148 -40.90 11.70 16.53
N SER A 149 -42.11 11.48 17.05
CA SER A 149 -42.41 11.28 18.47
C SER A 149 -42.27 9.82 18.92
N ASN A 150 -41.78 8.92 18.06
CA ASN A 150 -41.63 7.48 18.32
C ASN A 150 -42.95 6.68 18.40
N ASP A 151 -44.08 7.27 17.97
CA ASP A 151 -45.37 6.58 17.86
C ASP A 151 -45.52 5.86 16.52
N LEU A 152 -46.38 4.84 16.46
CA LEU A 152 -46.72 4.19 15.19
C LEU A 152 -47.52 5.14 14.28
N LYS A 153 -47.03 5.37 13.05
CA LYS A 153 -47.77 6.13 12.03
C LYS A 153 -49.01 5.36 11.61
N ASN A 154 -50.12 6.08 11.50
CA ASN A 154 -51.36 5.53 10.93
C ASN A 154 -51.29 5.49 9.38
N THR A 155 -50.35 4.70 8.84
CA THR A 155 -50.08 4.55 7.41
C THR A 155 -49.76 3.09 7.07
N GLY A 156 -49.92 2.71 5.80
CA GLY A 156 -49.56 1.37 5.34
C GLY A 156 -50.31 0.27 6.11
N LEU A 157 -49.57 -0.70 6.64
CA LEU A 157 -50.11 -1.84 7.39
C LEU A 157 -51.02 -1.39 8.55
N MET A 158 -50.57 -0.40 9.34
CA MET A 158 -51.33 0.10 10.51
C MET A 158 -52.71 0.63 10.12
N LYS A 159 -52.78 1.44 9.06
CA LYS A 159 -54.05 2.00 8.58
C LYS A 159 -54.98 0.91 8.05
N SER A 160 -54.42 -0.09 7.37
CA SER A 160 -55.20 -1.18 6.77
C SER A 160 -55.79 -2.15 7.79
N ILE A 161 -55.15 -2.33 8.96
CA ILE A 161 -55.63 -3.24 10.01
C ILE A 161 -56.54 -2.56 11.02
N THR A 162 -56.50 -1.22 11.13
CA THR A 162 -57.40 -0.47 12.02
C THR A 162 -58.67 0.03 11.33
N SER A 163 -58.87 -0.19 10.03
CA SER A 163 -60.09 0.24 9.35
C SER A 163 -61.31 -0.51 9.90
N SER A 164 -62.35 0.22 10.29
CA SER A 164 -63.55 -0.21 11.02
C SER A 164 -64.34 -1.43 10.51
N GLU A 165 -64.13 -1.89 9.28
CA GLU A 165 -64.95 -2.97 8.71
C GLU A 165 -64.24 -4.33 8.69
N SER A 166 -64.77 -5.27 9.50
CA SER A 166 -64.27 -6.63 9.58
C SER A 166 -64.44 -7.37 8.24
N ILE A 167 -63.36 -8.02 7.79
CA ILE A 167 -63.39 -8.94 6.64
C ILE A 167 -63.98 -10.31 6.98
N PHE A 168 -64.20 -10.58 8.26
CA PHE A 168 -64.71 -11.86 8.78
C PHE A 168 -66.21 -11.82 9.06
N LYS A 169 -66.79 -10.63 9.26
CA LYS A 169 -68.21 -10.44 9.49
C LYS A 169 -68.73 -9.27 8.66
N LEU A 170 -69.33 -9.59 7.51
CA LEU A 170 -69.92 -8.61 6.60
C LEU A 170 -71.26 -8.05 7.14
N PRO A 171 -71.58 -6.76 6.88
CA PRO A 171 -72.91 -6.18 7.10
C PRO A 171 -74.02 -6.97 6.39
N GLU A 172 -75.23 -6.98 6.95
CA GLU A 172 -76.38 -7.73 6.41
C GLU A 172 -76.66 -7.39 4.93
N GLN A 173 -76.46 -6.14 4.51
CA GLN A 173 -76.67 -5.69 3.13
C GLN A 173 -75.75 -6.40 2.12
N ILE A 174 -74.58 -6.84 2.53
CA ILE A 174 -73.55 -7.46 1.66
C ILE A 174 -73.14 -8.87 2.14
N LYS A 175 -73.88 -9.42 3.10
CA LYS A 175 -73.64 -10.74 3.70
C LYS A 175 -73.66 -11.89 2.68
N LYS A 176 -74.34 -11.72 1.55
CA LYS A 176 -74.30 -12.70 0.44
C LYS A 176 -72.89 -12.96 -0.11
N PHE A 177 -71.93 -12.06 0.12
CA PHE A 177 -70.54 -12.22 -0.28
C PHE A 177 -69.66 -12.95 0.75
N GLN A 178 -70.19 -13.28 1.94
CA GLN A 178 -69.47 -13.96 3.01
C GLN A 178 -68.77 -15.26 2.56
N PRO A 179 -69.41 -16.17 1.79
CA PRO A 179 -68.76 -17.40 1.34
C PRO A 179 -67.53 -17.18 0.44
N LEU A 180 -67.40 -15.99 -0.17
CA LEU A 180 -66.27 -15.60 -1.02
C LEU A 180 -65.16 -14.92 -0.19
N MET A 181 -65.53 -14.21 0.89
CA MET A 181 -64.58 -13.61 1.83
C MET A 181 -63.85 -14.65 2.69
N GLU A 182 -64.46 -15.81 2.94
CA GLU A 182 -63.88 -16.92 3.71
C GLU A 182 -62.86 -17.76 2.92
N LYS A 183 -62.72 -17.53 1.60
CA LYS A 183 -61.79 -18.30 0.75
C LYS A 183 -60.36 -17.79 0.84
N GLU A 184 -59.40 -18.66 0.53
CA GLU A 184 -57.99 -18.28 0.47
C GLU A 184 -57.72 -17.15 -0.54
N TYR A 185 -58.42 -17.17 -1.68
CA TYR A 185 -58.32 -16.17 -2.75
C TYR A 185 -59.05 -14.84 -2.47
N ASN A 186 -59.58 -14.63 -1.26
CA ASN A 186 -60.45 -13.48 -0.96
C ASN A 186 -59.87 -12.12 -1.37
N ALA A 187 -58.58 -11.86 -1.17
CA ALA A 187 -57.95 -10.59 -1.52
C ALA A 187 -57.96 -10.34 -3.04
N ASP A 188 -57.68 -11.37 -3.83
CA ASP A 188 -57.75 -11.29 -5.29
C ASP A 188 -59.19 -11.15 -5.76
N TRP A 189 -60.13 -11.83 -5.10
CA TRP A 189 -61.55 -11.67 -5.40
C TRP A 189 -62.10 -10.28 -5.05
N VAL A 190 -61.72 -9.69 -3.91
CA VAL A 190 -62.07 -8.30 -3.57
C VAL A 190 -61.51 -7.34 -4.61
N GLY A 191 -60.26 -7.53 -5.04
CA GLY A 191 -59.66 -6.75 -6.12
C GLY A 191 -60.44 -6.88 -7.43
N TRP A 192 -60.72 -8.11 -7.85
CA TRP A 192 -61.50 -8.40 -9.05
C TRP A 192 -62.89 -7.78 -8.99
N LYS A 193 -63.57 -7.84 -7.84
CA LYS A 193 -64.90 -7.25 -7.68
C LYS A 193 -64.87 -5.72 -7.80
N ASN A 194 -63.90 -5.07 -7.16
CA ASN A 194 -63.74 -3.61 -7.24
C ASN A 194 -63.32 -3.15 -8.66
N ASP A 195 -62.50 -3.94 -9.36
CA ASP A 195 -62.09 -3.64 -10.74
C ASP A 195 -63.23 -3.93 -11.74
N GLY A 196 -63.97 -5.02 -11.53
CA GLY A 196 -65.15 -5.39 -12.33
C GLY A 196 -66.26 -4.36 -12.25
N ALA A 197 -66.40 -3.68 -11.10
CA ALA A 197 -67.33 -2.57 -10.88
C ALA A 197 -67.12 -1.36 -11.81
N ARG A 198 -66.03 -1.31 -12.60
CA ARG A 198 -65.82 -0.26 -13.62
C ARG A 198 -66.56 -0.51 -14.94
N TYR A 199 -67.15 -1.69 -15.09
CA TYR A 199 -67.73 -2.15 -16.36
C TYR A 199 -69.24 -2.40 -16.28
N ASP A 200 -69.91 -1.95 -15.22
CA ASP A 200 -71.31 -2.28 -14.91
C ASP A 200 -72.30 -1.10 -15.03
N ASP A 201 -71.84 0.07 -15.52
CA ASP A 201 -72.62 1.32 -15.66
C ASP A 201 -73.85 1.19 -16.59
N ASN A 202 -73.89 0.14 -17.41
CA ASN A 202 -75.00 -0.20 -18.30
C ASN A 202 -76.12 -1.00 -17.61
N GLY A 203 -76.03 -1.23 -16.30
CA GLY A 203 -77.03 -1.98 -15.52
C GLY A 203 -77.02 -3.49 -15.79
N ILE A 204 -75.95 -4.00 -16.41
CA ILE A 204 -75.76 -5.42 -16.74
C ILE A 204 -74.48 -5.91 -16.05
N CYS A 205 -74.53 -7.11 -15.47
CA CYS A 205 -73.36 -7.71 -14.84
C CYS A 205 -72.27 -8.01 -15.89
N PRO A 206 -71.04 -7.49 -15.74
CA PRO A 206 -69.96 -7.66 -16.71
C PRO A 206 -69.42 -9.10 -16.80
N PHE A 207 -69.80 -9.99 -15.86
CA PHE A 207 -69.37 -11.38 -15.84
C PHE A 207 -70.38 -12.34 -16.48
N CYS A 208 -71.67 -12.25 -16.11
CA CYS A 208 -72.70 -13.19 -16.56
C CYS A 208 -73.76 -12.58 -17.49
N THR A 209 -73.67 -11.30 -17.83
CA THR A 209 -74.61 -10.55 -18.70
C THR A 209 -76.06 -10.47 -18.20
N ILE A 210 -76.31 -10.85 -16.93
CA ILE A 210 -77.64 -10.73 -16.29
C ILE A 210 -77.85 -9.29 -15.80
N LYS A 211 -79.09 -8.80 -15.87
CA LYS A 211 -79.49 -7.48 -15.37
C LYS A 211 -79.23 -7.37 -13.85
N LEU A 212 -78.63 -6.25 -13.43
CA LEU A 212 -78.31 -5.99 -12.04
C LEU A 212 -79.57 -5.67 -11.22
N ASP A 213 -79.55 -6.08 -9.94
CA ASP A 213 -80.67 -5.86 -9.01
C ASP A 213 -80.80 -4.38 -8.61
N LYS A 214 -81.96 -3.97 -8.10
CA LYS A 214 -82.25 -2.59 -7.69
C LYS A 214 -81.33 -2.10 -6.58
N ASP A 215 -80.92 -3.00 -5.68
CA ASP A 215 -80.07 -2.67 -4.54
C ASP A 215 -78.56 -2.75 -4.87
N TYR A 216 -78.19 -3.16 -6.08
CA TYR A 216 -76.79 -3.39 -6.48
C TYR A 216 -75.92 -2.13 -6.36
N ALA A 217 -76.43 -0.95 -6.72
CA ALA A 217 -75.66 0.29 -6.64
C ALA A 217 -75.28 0.63 -5.20
N THR A 218 -76.19 0.38 -4.24
CA THR A 218 -75.95 0.58 -2.81
C THR A 218 -74.98 -0.46 -2.26
N GLU A 219 -75.13 -1.72 -2.64
CA GLU A 219 -74.18 -2.79 -2.28
C GLU A 219 -72.77 -2.55 -2.84
N LYS A 220 -72.68 -2.04 -4.08
CA LYS A 220 -71.42 -1.70 -4.76
C LYS A 220 -70.71 -0.57 -4.02
N ALA A 221 -71.41 0.52 -3.72
CA ALA A 221 -70.85 1.66 -3.00
C ALA A 221 -70.35 1.24 -1.62
N LEU A 222 -71.19 0.52 -0.86
CA LEU A 222 -70.82 -0.02 0.45
C LEU A 222 -69.58 -0.92 0.34
N PHE A 223 -69.58 -1.90 -0.56
CA PHE A 223 -68.45 -2.83 -0.67
C PHE A 223 -67.13 -2.13 -1.04
N ALA A 224 -67.17 -1.17 -1.97
CA ALA A 224 -65.98 -0.47 -2.45
C ALA A 224 -65.41 0.52 -1.43
N GLU A 225 -66.26 1.14 -0.60
CA GLU A 225 -65.85 2.02 0.50
C GLU A 225 -65.21 1.22 1.65
N SER A 226 -65.77 0.06 1.94
CA SER A 226 -65.42 -0.76 3.10
C SER A 226 -64.26 -1.73 2.87
N TYR A 227 -64.14 -2.31 1.66
CA TYR A 227 -63.23 -3.43 1.40
C TYR A 227 -62.30 -3.16 0.21
N SER A 228 -60.99 -3.20 0.46
CA SER A 228 -59.95 -3.10 -0.59
C SER A 228 -59.03 -4.32 -0.59
N LYS A 229 -58.49 -4.67 -1.77
CA LYS A 229 -57.50 -5.77 -1.93
C LYS A 229 -56.31 -5.60 -0.97
N SER A 230 -55.83 -4.36 -0.81
CA SER A 230 -54.74 -4.04 0.13
C SER A 230 -55.13 -4.29 1.58
N ASN A 231 -56.33 -3.91 2.01
CA ASN A 231 -56.75 -4.10 3.41
C ASN A 231 -56.89 -5.59 3.74
N VAL A 232 -57.54 -6.37 2.88
CA VAL A 232 -57.68 -7.82 3.07
C VAL A 232 -56.31 -8.51 3.14
N LYS A 233 -55.38 -8.13 2.26
CA LYS A 233 -54.01 -8.66 2.26
C LYS A 233 -53.27 -8.30 3.55
N SER A 234 -53.35 -7.05 4.00
CA SER A 234 -52.73 -6.55 5.23
C SER A 234 -53.23 -7.28 6.49
N ILE A 235 -54.54 -7.52 6.60
CA ILE A 235 -55.13 -8.25 7.74
C ILE A 235 -54.65 -9.70 7.75
N LYS A 236 -54.65 -10.38 6.58
CA LYS A 236 -54.11 -11.74 6.45
C LYS A 236 -52.62 -11.81 6.79
N GLU A 237 -51.85 -10.85 6.31
CA GLU A 237 -50.42 -10.74 6.59
C GLU A 237 -50.18 -10.57 8.10
N MET A 238 -50.94 -9.70 8.77
CA MET A 238 -50.84 -9.51 10.22
C MET A 238 -51.20 -10.77 11.02
N LEU A 239 -52.25 -11.49 10.64
CA LEU A 239 -52.61 -12.77 11.26
C LEU A 239 -51.53 -13.83 11.05
N SER A 240 -50.91 -13.87 9.86
CA SER A 240 -49.77 -14.76 9.61
C SER A 240 -48.56 -14.41 10.49
N TYR A 241 -48.35 -13.12 10.77
CA TYR A 241 -47.33 -12.69 11.71
C TYR A 241 -47.63 -13.13 13.13
N PHE A 242 -48.86 -12.97 13.62
CA PHE A 242 -49.26 -13.49 14.92
C PHE A 242 -49.02 -15.00 15.03
N GLU A 243 -49.39 -15.77 14.00
CA GLU A 243 -49.15 -17.21 14.00
C GLU A 243 -47.65 -17.54 14.04
N SER A 244 -46.82 -16.79 13.30
CA SER A 244 -45.37 -17.04 13.22
C SER A 244 -44.61 -16.78 14.53
N VAL A 245 -45.16 -15.96 15.44
CA VAL A 245 -44.56 -15.68 16.76
C VAL A 245 -45.41 -16.18 17.93
N LYS A 246 -46.48 -16.92 17.65
CA LYS A 246 -47.44 -17.44 18.63
C LYS A 246 -46.79 -18.21 19.77
N ASP A 247 -45.78 -19.02 19.45
CA ASP A 247 -45.04 -19.82 20.43
C ASP A 247 -44.30 -18.98 21.47
N TYR A 248 -44.12 -17.67 21.24
CA TYR A 248 -43.45 -16.72 22.12
C TYR A 248 -44.43 -15.76 22.82
N MET A 249 -45.71 -15.80 22.45
CA MET A 249 -46.76 -14.94 23.00
C MET A 249 -47.50 -15.62 24.15
N ASP A 250 -48.05 -14.82 25.06
CA ASP A 250 -49.08 -15.29 25.97
C ASP A 250 -50.34 -15.70 25.19
N ILE A 251 -50.89 -16.89 25.50
CA ILE A 251 -51.98 -17.48 24.72
C ILE A 251 -53.28 -16.68 24.85
N GLU A 252 -53.55 -16.07 26.00
CA GLU A 252 -54.74 -15.23 26.20
C GLU A 252 -54.60 -13.94 25.42
N LYS A 253 -53.40 -13.32 25.41
CA LYS A 253 -53.13 -12.12 24.62
C LYS A 253 -53.17 -12.39 23.12
N TYR A 254 -52.59 -13.49 22.65
CA TYR A 254 -52.68 -13.94 21.25
C TYR A 254 -54.15 -14.10 20.83
N ASN A 255 -54.95 -14.81 21.63
CA ASN A 255 -56.37 -15.01 21.34
C ASN A 255 -57.12 -13.68 21.33
N LYS A 256 -56.83 -12.79 22.29
CA LYS A 256 -57.45 -11.46 22.35
C LYS A 256 -57.10 -10.61 21.13
N MET A 257 -55.84 -10.57 20.71
CA MET A 257 -55.40 -9.80 19.55
C MET A 257 -55.97 -10.35 18.24
N THR A 258 -56.00 -11.68 18.09
CA THR A 258 -56.62 -12.35 16.94
C THR A 258 -58.11 -12.02 16.87
N LYS A 259 -58.79 -12.10 18.02
CA LYS A 259 -60.20 -11.71 18.15
C LYS A 259 -60.42 -10.23 17.85
N CYS A 260 -59.55 -9.33 18.31
CA CYS A 260 -59.63 -7.90 18.01
C CYS A 260 -59.56 -7.64 16.50
N LEU A 261 -58.69 -8.33 15.76
CA LEU A 261 -58.63 -8.20 14.29
C LEU A 261 -59.80 -8.87 13.56
N GLN A 262 -60.43 -9.88 14.18
CA GLN A 262 -61.49 -10.66 13.54
C GLN A 262 -62.89 -10.10 13.80
N GLU A 263 -63.16 -9.64 15.02
CA GLU A 263 -64.52 -9.41 15.52
C GLU A 263 -64.78 -7.97 15.99
N THR A 264 -63.75 -7.20 16.35
CA THR A 264 -63.92 -5.89 16.99
C THR A 264 -64.08 -4.77 15.94
N GLU A 265 -65.15 -3.99 16.05
CA GLU A 265 -65.40 -2.78 15.23
C GLU A 265 -64.77 -1.51 15.84
N ASN A 266 -64.15 -1.63 17.03
CA ASN A 266 -63.51 -0.54 17.75
C ASN A 266 -62.05 -0.34 17.29
N GLU A 267 -61.82 0.66 16.44
CA GLU A 267 -60.50 1.01 15.90
C GLU A 267 -59.47 1.32 17.00
N ASP A 268 -59.88 1.99 18.09
CA ASP A 268 -58.98 2.37 19.18
C ASP A 268 -58.50 1.14 19.96
N GLU A 269 -59.35 0.13 20.15
CA GLU A 269 -58.97 -1.12 20.80
C GLU A 269 -57.99 -1.93 19.93
N VAL A 270 -58.24 -2.04 18.63
CA VAL A 270 -57.32 -2.69 17.69
C VAL A 270 -55.97 -1.97 17.70
N LYS A 271 -55.99 -0.64 17.58
CA LYS A 271 -54.79 0.20 17.60
C LYS A 271 -53.98 0.02 18.88
N LEU A 272 -54.64 -0.03 20.03
CA LEU A 272 -54.00 -0.27 21.34
C LEU A 272 -53.24 -1.60 21.36
N TRP A 273 -53.88 -2.69 20.96
CA TRP A 273 -53.29 -4.03 21.01
C TRP A 273 -52.16 -4.23 20.00
N ILE A 274 -52.30 -3.71 18.77
CA ILE A 274 -51.20 -3.71 17.79
C ILE A 274 -50.00 -2.91 18.32
N THR A 275 -50.27 -1.76 18.93
CA THR A 275 -49.21 -0.90 19.49
C THR A 275 -48.45 -1.62 20.61
N ARG A 276 -49.15 -2.31 21.52
CA ARG A 276 -48.52 -3.13 22.58
C ARG A 276 -47.69 -4.27 22.00
N PHE A 277 -48.24 -5.03 21.06
CA PHE A 277 -47.51 -6.10 20.37
C PHE A 277 -46.23 -5.60 19.71
N TYR A 278 -46.32 -4.49 18.98
CA TYR A 278 -45.16 -3.93 18.29
C TYR A 278 -44.06 -3.51 19.27
N PHE A 279 -44.40 -2.77 20.33
CA PHE A 279 -43.40 -2.25 21.25
C PHE A 279 -42.78 -3.35 22.12
N ASP A 280 -43.55 -4.35 22.54
CA ASP A 280 -42.99 -5.51 23.24
C ASP A 280 -41.99 -6.27 22.35
N LEU A 281 -42.37 -6.52 21.09
CA LEU A 281 -41.51 -7.20 20.13
C LEU A 281 -40.25 -6.37 19.83
N GLU A 282 -40.40 -5.06 19.61
CA GLU A 282 -39.26 -4.16 19.37
C GLU A 282 -38.31 -4.12 20.57
N TYR A 283 -38.84 -4.03 21.79
CA TYR A 283 -38.03 -4.07 23.01
C TYR A 283 -37.24 -5.38 23.09
N LEU A 284 -37.90 -6.53 22.90
CA LEU A 284 -37.25 -7.83 22.98
C LEU A 284 -36.16 -7.99 21.92
N ILE A 285 -36.46 -7.67 20.66
CA ILE A 285 -35.52 -7.81 19.53
C ILE A 285 -34.34 -6.83 19.67
N SER A 286 -34.59 -5.59 20.08
CA SER A 286 -33.51 -4.61 20.30
C SER A 286 -32.56 -5.06 21.41
N LYS A 287 -33.07 -5.54 22.54
CA LYS A 287 -32.23 -6.07 23.64
C LYS A 287 -31.41 -7.29 23.23
N ILE A 288 -32.01 -8.23 22.52
CA ILE A 288 -31.27 -9.41 22.02
C ILE A 288 -30.15 -8.96 21.06
N ARG A 289 -30.41 -7.99 20.17
CA ARG A 289 -29.39 -7.42 19.29
C ARG A 289 -28.27 -6.72 20.07
N ASP A 290 -28.61 -5.92 21.07
CA ASP A 290 -27.62 -5.23 21.90
C ASP A 290 -26.65 -6.23 22.56
N VAL A 291 -27.15 -7.39 23.01
CA VAL A 291 -26.33 -8.48 23.55
C VAL A 291 -25.44 -9.09 22.46
N LEU A 292 -26.00 -9.42 21.30
CA LEU A 292 -25.26 -10.06 20.19
C LEU A 292 -24.10 -9.21 19.66
N TYR A 293 -24.30 -7.89 19.59
CA TYR A 293 -23.31 -6.96 19.04
C TYR A 293 -22.41 -6.31 20.10
N PHE A 294 -22.56 -6.64 21.37
CA PHE A 294 -21.70 -6.11 22.41
C PHE A 294 -20.26 -6.63 22.25
N ASN A 295 -19.29 -5.72 22.15
CA ASN A 295 -17.87 -6.05 22.12
C ASN A 295 -17.03 -5.02 22.90
N SER A 296 -15.75 -5.30 23.07
CA SER A 296 -14.82 -4.45 23.83
C SER A 296 -14.64 -3.05 23.24
N TYR A 297 -14.78 -2.89 21.92
CA TYR A 297 -14.66 -1.60 21.23
C TYR A 297 -15.84 -0.67 21.44
N SER A 298 -17.01 -1.23 21.71
CA SER A 298 -18.20 -0.44 22.04
C SER A 298 -17.99 0.40 23.32
N VAL A 299 -17.04 0.02 24.18
CA VAL A 299 -16.76 0.68 25.46
C VAL A 299 -15.78 1.81 25.22
N LYS A 300 -16.17 3.08 25.45
CA LYS A 300 -15.23 4.23 25.40
C LYS A 300 -14.32 4.24 26.61
N SER A 301 -13.20 4.96 26.56
CA SER A 301 -12.18 4.90 27.63
C SER A 301 -12.72 5.43 28.95
N GLU A 302 -13.55 6.47 28.85
CA GLU A 302 -14.28 7.08 29.96
C GLU A 302 -15.35 6.15 30.56
N ASP A 303 -15.84 5.19 29.78
CA ASP A 303 -16.91 4.27 30.19
C ASP A 303 -16.39 2.96 30.78
N ILE A 304 -15.07 2.73 30.81
CA ILE A 304 -14.49 1.48 31.35
C ILE A 304 -14.87 1.31 32.82
N SER A 305 -14.82 2.38 33.63
CA SER A 305 -15.19 2.30 35.04
C SER A 305 -16.67 1.94 35.24
N LYS A 306 -17.53 2.29 34.26
CA LYS A 306 -18.98 2.05 34.23
C LYS A 306 -19.37 0.81 33.42
N LEU A 307 -18.41 -0.09 33.16
CA LEU A 307 -18.68 -1.29 32.36
C LEU A 307 -19.78 -2.16 32.98
N ASP A 308 -19.87 -2.23 34.31
CA ASP A 308 -20.95 -2.94 34.99
C ASP A 308 -22.32 -2.36 34.66
N ASP A 309 -22.45 -1.04 34.70
CA ASP A 309 -23.71 -0.36 34.37
C ASP A 309 -24.09 -0.67 32.92
N LYS A 310 -23.12 -0.62 32.00
CA LYS A 310 -23.33 -0.93 30.59
C LYS A 310 -23.75 -2.39 30.38
N LEU A 311 -23.11 -3.35 31.05
CA LEU A 311 -23.51 -4.76 30.99
C LEU A 311 -24.89 -4.97 31.61
N ARG A 312 -25.23 -4.27 32.69
CA ARG A 312 -26.57 -4.31 33.31
C ARG A 312 -27.65 -3.77 32.39
N THR A 313 -27.36 -2.78 31.53
CA THR A 313 -28.33 -2.33 30.53
C THR A 313 -28.67 -3.37 29.46
N LEU A 314 -27.85 -4.41 29.30
CA LEU A 314 -28.12 -5.53 28.38
C LEU A 314 -29.12 -6.53 28.95
N LEU A 315 -29.37 -6.51 30.28
CA LEU A 315 -30.36 -7.38 30.89
C LEU A 315 -31.75 -7.08 30.33
N ILE A 316 -32.49 -8.14 30.02
CA ILE A 316 -33.85 -8.06 29.52
C ILE A 316 -34.78 -8.14 30.72
N ASP A 317 -35.56 -7.09 30.94
CA ASP A 317 -36.55 -7.05 32.02
C ASP A 317 -37.90 -7.54 31.50
N GLN A 318 -38.24 -8.76 31.93
CA GLN A 318 -39.49 -9.43 31.55
C GLN A 318 -40.74 -8.73 32.09
N SER A 319 -40.64 -7.92 33.15
CA SER A 319 -41.80 -7.26 33.76
C SER A 319 -42.44 -6.21 32.84
N ASN A 320 -41.68 -5.75 31.83
CA ASN A 320 -42.15 -4.81 30.83
C ASN A 320 -42.87 -5.48 29.64
N LEU A 321 -42.90 -6.82 29.57
CA LEU A 321 -43.54 -7.56 28.49
C LEU A 321 -44.95 -8.01 28.89
N GLU A 322 -45.96 -7.56 28.14
CA GLU A 322 -47.35 -7.98 28.33
C GLU A 322 -47.73 -9.09 27.33
N VAL A 323 -47.34 -8.95 26.08
CA VAL A 323 -47.72 -9.81 24.95
C VAL A 323 -46.75 -10.99 24.79
N PHE A 324 -45.45 -10.74 24.92
CA PHE A 324 -44.40 -11.76 24.80
C PHE A 324 -43.97 -12.30 26.16
N ASN A 325 -44.94 -12.79 26.93
CA ASN A 325 -44.74 -13.20 28.33
C ASN A 325 -45.27 -14.62 28.56
N ASN A 326 -44.65 -15.60 27.92
CA ASN A 326 -44.95 -17.00 28.12
C ASN A 326 -43.71 -17.78 28.58
N LYS A 327 -43.91 -19.06 28.91
CA LYS A 327 -42.83 -19.93 29.40
C LYS A 327 -41.61 -19.97 28.46
N LYS A 328 -41.84 -20.08 27.14
CA LYS A 328 -40.77 -20.18 26.14
C LYS A 328 -39.94 -18.90 26.07
N THR A 329 -40.59 -17.73 26.07
CA THR A 329 -39.91 -16.43 26.04
C THR A 329 -39.15 -16.16 27.34
N ILE A 330 -39.74 -16.50 28.49
CA ILE A 330 -39.08 -16.39 29.80
C ILE A 330 -37.82 -17.25 29.83
N GLU A 331 -37.88 -18.52 29.40
CA GLU A 331 -36.71 -19.40 29.35
C GLU A 331 -35.58 -18.84 28.47
N ILE A 332 -35.92 -18.22 27.33
CA ILE A 332 -34.94 -17.54 26.46
C ILE A 332 -34.31 -16.34 27.20
N ILE A 333 -35.13 -15.49 27.84
CA ILE A 333 -34.67 -14.33 28.58
C ILE A 333 -33.77 -14.74 29.76
N GLU A 334 -34.16 -15.75 30.54
CA GLU A 334 -33.37 -16.28 31.66
C GLU A 334 -32.02 -16.83 31.20
N LYS A 335 -32.00 -17.56 30.06
CA LYS A 335 -30.77 -18.08 29.47
C LYS A 335 -29.83 -16.95 29.01
N ILE A 336 -30.37 -15.87 28.44
CA ILE A 336 -29.58 -14.69 28.05
C ILE A 336 -29.06 -13.96 29.29
N ASN A 337 -29.94 -13.63 30.24
CA ASN A 337 -29.61 -12.90 31.45
C ASN A 337 -28.60 -13.66 32.33
N SER A 338 -28.69 -14.99 32.43
CA SER A 338 -27.71 -15.80 33.17
C SER A 338 -26.30 -15.68 32.58
N ARG A 339 -26.16 -15.70 31.25
CA ARG A 339 -24.87 -15.49 30.56
C ARG A 339 -24.32 -14.08 30.77
N ILE A 340 -25.18 -13.07 30.70
CA ILE A 340 -24.78 -11.67 31.02
C ILE A 340 -24.27 -11.59 32.45
N ASN A 341 -24.95 -12.21 33.41
CA ASN A 341 -24.53 -12.24 34.81
C ASN A 341 -23.18 -12.94 35.02
N VAL A 342 -22.87 -13.99 34.25
CA VAL A 342 -21.53 -14.62 34.27
C VAL A 342 -20.44 -13.62 33.86
N VAL A 343 -20.69 -12.78 32.85
CA VAL A 343 -19.75 -11.73 32.42
C VAL A 343 -19.68 -10.60 33.46
N ILE A 344 -20.82 -10.20 34.04
CA ILE A 344 -20.87 -9.19 35.12
C ILE A 344 -20.01 -9.63 36.33
N ASN A 345 -20.01 -10.92 36.67
CA ASN A 345 -19.17 -11.43 37.75
C ASN A 345 -17.66 -11.37 37.45
N LYS A 346 -17.29 -11.20 36.17
CA LYS A 346 -15.91 -11.07 35.70
C LYS A 346 -15.60 -9.64 35.24
N THR A 347 -16.46 -8.65 35.53
CA THR A 347 -16.31 -7.29 34.98
C THR A 347 -15.00 -6.64 35.38
N GLU A 348 -14.55 -6.77 36.63
CA GLU A 348 -13.31 -6.11 37.08
C GLU A 348 -12.08 -6.58 36.29
N ASP A 349 -11.99 -7.89 36.03
CA ASP A 349 -10.93 -8.43 35.17
C ASP A 349 -11.06 -7.96 33.72
N LEU A 350 -12.29 -7.86 33.22
CA LEU A 350 -12.57 -7.36 31.87
C LEU A 350 -12.23 -5.86 31.73
N LYS A 351 -12.53 -5.04 32.74
CA LYS A 351 -12.13 -3.62 32.79
C LYS A 351 -10.62 -3.47 32.70
N LYS A 352 -9.89 -4.28 33.47
CA LYS A 352 -8.43 -4.29 33.46
C LYS A 352 -7.89 -4.65 32.08
N ASP A 353 -8.44 -5.69 31.46
CA ASP A 353 -7.98 -6.14 30.14
C ASP A 353 -8.31 -5.14 29.02
N ILE A 354 -9.52 -4.58 29.00
CA ILE A 354 -9.91 -3.52 28.06
C ILE A 354 -9.03 -2.28 28.27
N GLY A 355 -8.74 -1.89 29.51
CA GLY A 355 -7.83 -0.79 29.83
C GLY A 355 -6.42 -1.01 29.29
N LEU A 356 -5.87 -2.22 29.47
CA LEU A 356 -4.58 -2.60 28.91
C LEU A 356 -4.58 -2.59 27.37
N LEU A 357 -5.61 -3.13 26.73
CA LEU A 357 -5.76 -3.13 25.27
C LEU A 357 -5.73 -1.70 24.72
N LYS A 358 -6.47 -0.78 25.34
CA LYS A 358 -6.48 0.63 24.92
C LYS A 358 -5.14 1.33 25.11
N ASN A 359 -4.44 1.01 26.19
CA ASN A 359 -3.09 1.52 26.40
C ASN A 359 -2.13 1.02 25.32
N LEU A 360 -2.20 -0.27 24.95
CA LEU A 360 -1.41 -0.82 23.84
C LEU A 360 -1.68 -0.08 22.53
N ILE A 361 -2.95 0.12 22.18
CA ILE A 361 -3.36 0.86 20.98
C ILE A 361 -2.81 2.29 21.02
N GLY A 362 -3.05 3.04 22.10
CA GLY A 362 -2.59 4.41 22.25
C GLY A 362 -1.06 4.54 22.22
N THR A 363 -0.35 3.63 22.87
CA THR A 363 1.11 3.59 22.87
C THR A 363 1.67 3.31 21.47
N SER A 364 1.08 2.36 20.73
CA SER A 364 1.52 2.02 19.38
C SER A 364 1.28 3.17 18.39
N ILE A 365 0.11 3.83 18.49
CA ILE A 365 -0.20 5.04 17.72
C ILE A 365 0.80 6.15 18.03
N ASN A 366 0.98 6.50 19.31
CA ASN A 366 1.87 7.59 19.71
C ASN A 366 3.31 7.34 19.28
N LYS A 367 3.80 6.11 19.40
CA LYS A 367 5.14 5.72 18.97
C LYS A 367 5.32 5.89 17.46
N SER A 368 4.34 5.44 16.67
CA SER A 368 4.38 5.52 15.20
C SER A 368 4.26 6.96 14.71
N VAL A 369 3.32 7.72 15.27
CA VAL A 369 3.10 9.15 14.95
C VAL A 369 4.33 9.98 15.32
N SER A 370 4.86 9.82 16.53
CA SER A 370 6.07 10.55 16.96
C SER A 370 7.26 10.27 16.05
N ASP A 371 7.46 9.00 15.69
CA ASP A 371 8.59 8.59 14.87
C ASP A 371 8.50 9.08 13.42
N ILE A 372 7.32 9.02 12.82
CA ILE A 372 7.10 9.50 11.46
C ILE A 372 7.16 11.04 11.41
N ASN A 373 6.52 11.73 12.36
CA ASN A 373 6.51 13.19 12.37
C ASN A 373 7.91 13.78 12.64
N GLU A 374 8.72 13.14 13.48
CA GLU A 374 10.12 13.55 13.64
C GLU A 374 10.91 13.43 12.34
N PHE A 375 10.66 12.38 11.54
CA PHE A 375 11.26 12.28 10.20
C PHE A 375 10.76 13.38 9.24
N LEU A 376 9.46 13.67 9.23
CA LEU A 376 8.89 14.73 8.40
C LEU A 376 9.51 16.09 8.76
N ASP A 377 9.60 16.40 10.05
CA ASP A 377 10.23 17.61 10.58
C ASP A 377 11.72 17.68 10.19
N MET A 378 12.49 16.60 10.41
CA MET A 378 13.92 16.53 10.04
C MET A 378 14.16 16.65 8.52
N SER A 379 13.20 16.23 7.70
CA SER A 379 13.29 16.26 6.24
C SER A 379 12.76 17.56 5.64
N GLY A 380 12.32 18.51 6.48
CA GLY A 380 11.75 19.79 6.05
C GLY A 380 10.39 19.65 5.36
N ILE A 381 9.65 18.57 5.64
CA ILE A 381 8.32 18.29 5.08
C ILE A 381 7.27 18.86 6.04
N ASN A 382 6.61 19.95 5.65
CA ASN A 382 5.67 20.70 6.51
C ASN A 382 4.30 20.02 6.67
N TYR A 383 4.31 18.75 7.05
CA TYR A 383 3.11 17.95 7.26
C TYR A 383 3.24 17.11 8.53
N ARG A 384 2.10 16.76 9.12
CA ARG A 384 2.00 15.85 10.25
C ARG A 384 1.03 14.72 9.97
N LEU A 385 1.49 13.51 10.25
CA LEU A 385 0.67 12.32 10.31
C LEU A 385 -0.17 12.35 11.60
N GLN A 386 -1.44 12.00 11.47
CA GLN A 386 -2.30 11.61 12.58
C GLN A 386 -2.93 10.25 12.29
N ILE A 387 -2.97 9.37 13.29
CA ILE A 387 -3.65 8.08 13.20
C ILE A 387 -4.89 8.12 14.08
N ILE A 388 -6.05 7.83 13.50
CA ILE A 388 -7.34 7.81 14.16
C ILE A 388 -7.83 6.37 14.18
N HIS A 389 -7.97 5.79 15.37
CA HIS A 389 -8.56 4.47 15.56
C HIS A 389 -10.09 4.61 15.61
N GLU A 390 -10.78 4.09 14.59
CA GLU A 390 -12.24 4.23 14.45
C GLU A 390 -13.00 3.07 15.09
N LYS A 391 -12.59 1.82 14.84
CA LYS A 391 -13.26 0.57 15.28
C LYS A 391 -12.24 -0.58 15.42
N GLU A 392 -12.71 -1.74 15.89
CA GLU A 392 -11.95 -2.97 16.17
C GLU A 392 -10.71 -3.21 15.31
N SER A 393 -10.90 -3.25 13.99
CA SER A 393 -9.85 -3.53 13.01
C SER A 393 -9.70 -2.40 11.99
N ASN A 394 -10.17 -1.19 12.34
CA ASN A 394 -10.18 -0.06 11.42
C ASN A 394 -9.55 1.19 12.05
N ALA A 395 -8.53 1.69 11.39
CA ALA A 395 -7.89 2.96 11.69
C ALA A 395 -7.59 3.68 10.39
N LYS A 396 -7.66 5.02 10.44
CA LYS A 396 -7.29 5.90 9.35
C LYS A 396 -6.02 6.66 9.68
N ALA A 397 -5.14 6.76 8.70
CA ALA A 397 -3.93 7.56 8.77
C ALA A 397 -4.14 8.79 7.89
N ILE A 398 -4.30 9.96 8.49
CA ILE A 398 -4.55 11.22 7.78
C ILE A 398 -3.33 12.12 7.82
N LEU A 399 -3.20 12.98 6.81
CA LEU A 399 -2.14 13.97 6.74
C LEU A 399 -2.70 15.37 6.99
N LYS A 400 -1.97 16.17 7.77
CA LYS A 400 -2.27 17.59 7.97
C LYS A 400 -1.11 18.45 7.54
N TYR A 401 -1.39 19.52 6.80
CA TYR A 401 -0.41 20.55 6.48
C TYR A 401 -0.17 21.46 7.68
N VAL A 402 1.09 21.78 7.97
CA VAL A 402 1.50 22.69 9.04
C VAL A 402 1.88 24.04 8.42
N SER A 403 1.12 25.08 8.73
CA SER A 403 1.44 26.43 8.26
C SER A 403 2.64 27.05 9.00
N ARG A 404 3.15 28.16 8.47
CA ARG A 404 4.20 28.96 9.12
C ARG A 404 3.81 29.50 10.50
N SER A 405 2.51 29.63 10.76
CA SER A 405 1.96 30.04 12.06
C SER A 405 1.65 28.85 12.96
N SER A 406 2.15 27.65 12.62
CA SER A 406 1.93 26.38 13.34
C SER A 406 0.46 25.93 13.42
N ASN A 407 -0.38 26.37 12.47
CA ASN A 407 -1.75 25.88 12.36
C ASN A 407 -1.80 24.62 11.50
N GLU A 408 -2.59 23.63 11.90
CA GLU A 408 -2.77 22.38 11.17
C GLU A 408 -4.05 22.38 10.33
N PHE A 409 -3.94 21.98 9.05
CA PHE A 409 -5.06 21.91 8.12
C PHE A 409 -5.19 20.51 7.52
N PRO A 410 -6.40 19.92 7.42
CA PRO A 410 -6.59 18.63 6.78
C PRO A 410 -6.21 18.69 5.30
N VAL A 411 -5.64 17.61 4.78
CA VAL A 411 -5.23 17.48 3.38
C VAL A 411 -6.01 16.34 2.74
N ASP A 412 -6.91 16.69 1.83
CA ASP A 412 -7.55 15.73 0.94
C ASP A 412 -6.71 15.52 -0.32
N ASN A 413 -6.85 14.37 -1.00
CA ASN A 413 -6.11 14.06 -2.23
C ASN A 413 -4.59 14.25 -2.09
N ILE A 414 -3.98 13.60 -1.10
CA ILE A 414 -2.58 13.80 -0.69
C ILE A 414 -1.61 13.77 -1.88
N LYS A 415 -1.84 12.87 -2.85
CA LYS A 415 -1.03 12.73 -4.08
C LYS A 415 -0.89 14.02 -4.90
N LYS A 416 -1.87 14.93 -4.84
CA LYS A 416 -1.85 16.20 -5.59
C LYS A 416 -1.10 17.33 -4.87
N HIS A 417 -0.82 17.16 -3.57
CA HIS A 417 -0.25 18.21 -2.73
C HIS A 417 1.20 17.96 -2.34
N LEU A 418 1.62 16.70 -2.23
CA LEU A 418 3.02 16.36 -2.03
C LEU A 418 3.80 16.46 -3.35
N SER A 419 4.94 17.13 -3.32
CA SER A 419 5.89 17.05 -4.44
C SER A 419 6.39 15.62 -4.64
N TRP A 420 6.93 15.31 -5.82
CA TRP A 420 7.47 13.99 -6.12
C TRP A 420 8.52 13.55 -5.06
N GLY A 421 9.35 14.48 -4.60
CA GLY A 421 10.37 14.22 -3.59
C GLY A 421 9.79 13.91 -2.20
N GLU A 422 8.86 14.75 -1.73
CA GLU A 422 8.21 14.54 -0.43
C GLU A 422 7.42 13.22 -0.41
N ARG A 423 6.69 12.95 -1.50
CA ARG A 423 5.89 11.75 -1.66
C ARG A 423 6.74 10.48 -1.54
N ASN A 424 7.83 10.39 -2.28
CA ASN A 424 8.69 9.20 -2.27
C ASN A 424 9.48 9.05 -0.97
N ALA A 425 9.98 10.15 -0.39
CA ALA A 425 10.66 10.12 0.90
C ALA A 425 9.72 9.65 2.02
N PHE A 426 8.48 10.14 2.03
CA PHE A 426 7.49 9.71 3.01
C PHE A 426 7.05 8.26 2.77
N ALA A 427 6.83 7.86 1.52
CA ALA A 427 6.49 6.49 1.16
C ALA A 427 7.55 5.48 1.62
N LEU A 428 8.84 5.81 1.57
CA LEU A 428 9.92 4.93 2.07
C LEU A 428 9.80 4.66 3.57
N VAL A 429 9.51 5.69 4.37
CA VAL A 429 9.35 5.52 5.82
C VAL A 429 8.08 4.73 6.14
N LEU A 430 6.99 4.97 5.40
CA LEU A 430 5.76 4.18 5.50
C LEU A 430 5.99 2.72 5.09
N PHE A 431 6.74 2.48 4.01
CA PHE A 431 7.11 1.15 3.55
C PHE A 431 7.93 0.39 4.59
N MET A 432 8.85 1.05 5.29
CA MET A 432 9.56 0.43 6.40
C MET A 432 8.59 -0.01 7.50
N HIS A 433 7.65 0.83 7.94
CA HIS A 433 6.64 0.41 8.93
C HIS A 433 5.76 -0.74 8.42
N TYR A 434 5.36 -0.69 7.15
CA TYR A 434 4.62 -1.76 6.47
C TYR A 434 5.41 -3.09 6.44
N ALA A 435 6.71 -3.03 6.15
CA ALA A 435 7.55 -4.23 6.13
C ALA A 435 7.68 -4.91 7.50
N PHE A 436 7.65 -4.11 8.56
CA PHE A 436 7.59 -4.63 9.92
C PHE A 436 6.24 -5.28 10.24
N SER A 437 5.11 -4.67 9.84
CA SER A 437 3.79 -5.25 10.13
C SER A 437 3.53 -6.53 9.35
N LYS A 438 4.15 -6.68 8.18
CA LYS A 438 4.10 -7.91 7.39
C LYS A 438 5.12 -8.96 7.80
N MET A 439 6.08 -8.65 8.70
CA MET A 439 7.18 -9.55 9.06
C MET A 439 7.99 -10.00 7.84
N ALA A 440 8.50 -9.06 7.05
CA ALA A 440 9.28 -9.38 5.85
C ALA A 440 10.61 -10.09 6.19
N ASP A 441 10.89 -11.18 5.48
CA ASP A 441 12.15 -11.94 5.55
C ASP A 441 13.27 -11.20 4.78
N LEU A 442 12.90 -10.58 3.65
CA LEU A 442 13.78 -9.79 2.80
C LEU A 442 13.06 -8.51 2.35
N VAL A 443 13.73 -7.38 2.56
CA VAL A 443 13.29 -6.08 2.05
C VAL A 443 14.14 -5.69 0.86
N ILE A 444 13.52 -5.37 -0.27
CA ILE A 444 14.19 -4.91 -1.48
C ILE A 444 13.87 -3.42 -1.69
N LEU A 445 14.91 -2.61 -1.90
CA LEU A 445 14.81 -1.20 -2.18
C LEU A 445 15.35 -0.93 -3.60
N ASP A 446 14.48 -0.59 -4.55
CA ASP A 446 14.86 -0.28 -5.93
C ASP A 446 15.09 1.22 -6.11
N ASP A 447 16.35 1.61 -6.35
CA ASP A 447 16.83 2.99 -6.48
C ASP A 447 16.21 3.96 -5.43
N PRO A 448 16.29 3.64 -4.12
CA PRO A 448 15.47 4.28 -3.11
C PRO A 448 15.80 5.76 -2.88
N ILE A 449 16.98 6.25 -3.29
CA ILE A 449 17.40 7.62 -2.95
C ILE A 449 17.99 8.43 -4.10
N SER A 450 18.06 7.88 -5.31
CA SER A 450 18.84 8.46 -6.41
C SER A 450 18.38 9.86 -6.84
N SER A 451 17.08 10.13 -6.68
CA SER A 451 16.43 11.36 -7.17
C SER A 451 16.33 12.47 -6.12
N PHE A 452 16.91 12.31 -4.93
CA PHE A 452 16.87 13.31 -3.86
C PHE A 452 18.12 14.20 -3.82
N ASP A 453 18.00 15.36 -3.19
CA ASP A 453 19.16 16.17 -2.77
C ASP A 453 19.92 15.51 -1.60
N SER A 454 21.17 15.93 -1.37
CA SER A 454 22.06 15.32 -0.37
C SER A 454 21.49 15.34 1.06
N THR A 455 20.79 16.42 1.44
CA THR A 455 20.16 16.55 2.76
C THR A 455 19.06 15.51 2.96
N LYS A 456 18.16 15.35 1.97
CA LYS A 456 17.11 14.33 2.01
C LYS A 456 17.66 12.91 1.95
N LYS A 457 18.67 12.65 1.11
CA LYS A 457 19.36 11.35 1.08
C LYS A 457 19.83 10.96 2.48
N TYR A 458 20.49 11.88 3.18
CA TYR A 458 20.95 11.67 4.55
C TYR A 458 19.79 11.38 5.51
N ALA A 459 18.73 12.19 5.50
CA ALA A 459 17.58 12.00 6.38
C ALA A 459 16.91 10.62 6.18
N ILE A 460 16.72 10.20 4.92
CA ILE A 460 16.11 8.91 4.57
C ILE A 460 17.01 7.75 5.01
N ILE A 461 18.29 7.75 4.62
CA ILE A 461 19.23 6.68 4.98
C ILE A 461 19.39 6.58 6.50
N ASN A 462 19.54 7.72 7.18
CA ASN A 462 19.64 7.75 8.63
C ASN A 462 18.37 7.20 9.29
N ARG A 463 17.17 7.57 8.83
CA ARG A 463 15.93 7.02 9.40
C ARG A 463 15.79 5.53 9.11
N LEU A 464 15.96 5.09 7.87
CA LEU A 464 15.77 3.70 7.48
C LEU A 464 16.72 2.75 8.21
N PHE A 465 17.97 3.16 8.43
CA PHE A 465 19.01 2.29 9.00
C PHE A 465 19.51 2.75 10.38
N LEU A 466 18.73 3.56 11.09
CA LEU A 466 19.08 4.06 12.42
C LEU A 466 19.38 2.91 13.38
N ASN A 467 20.55 2.91 13.99
CA ASN A 467 20.88 1.99 15.07
C ASN A 467 20.33 2.51 16.42
N ASN A 468 19.01 2.38 16.61
CA ASN A 468 18.34 2.74 17.85
C ASN A 468 17.35 1.63 18.26
N PRO A 469 17.61 0.89 19.35
CA PRO A 469 16.76 -0.23 19.75
C PRO A 469 15.33 0.18 20.14
N LYS A 470 15.09 1.46 20.42
CA LYS A 470 13.75 1.97 20.75
C LYS A 470 12.86 2.17 19.52
N ARG A 471 13.42 2.29 18.31
CA ARG A 471 12.70 2.59 17.07
C ARG A 471 12.81 1.44 16.07
N LYS A 472 11.75 1.22 15.29
CA LYS A 472 11.77 0.28 14.16
C LYS A 472 12.67 0.85 13.07
N SER A 473 13.65 0.07 12.60
CA SER A 473 14.52 0.42 11.48
C SER A 473 14.96 -0.86 10.76
N LEU A 474 15.40 -0.72 9.52
CA LEU A 474 15.96 -1.81 8.72
C LEU A 474 17.38 -2.22 9.16
N TYR A 475 17.90 -1.65 10.26
CA TYR A 475 19.16 -2.09 10.83
C TYR A 475 19.09 -3.54 11.31
N LYS A 476 20.11 -4.34 11.01
CA LYS A 476 20.17 -5.80 11.27
C LYS A 476 19.03 -6.61 10.65
N ARG A 477 18.37 -6.08 9.61
CA ARG A 477 17.46 -6.84 8.75
C ARG A 477 18.18 -7.21 7.46
N THR A 478 17.74 -8.28 6.81
CA THR A 478 18.22 -8.63 5.47
C THR A 478 17.58 -7.67 4.47
N VAL A 479 18.38 -6.73 3.95
CA VAL A 479 17.92 -5.75 2.95
C VAL A 479 18.76 -5.87 1.69
N LEU A 480 18.12 -5.86 0.53
CA LEU A 480 18.77 -5.72 -0.77
C LEU A 480 18.50 -4.32 -1.31
N MET A 481 19.52 -3.47 -1.35
CA MET A 481 19.46 -2.14 -1.95
C MET A 481 20.08 -2.19 -3.33
N LEU A 482 19.25 -2.05 -4.36
CA LEU A 482 19.67 -1.95 -5.75
C LEU A 482 19.77 -0.46 -6.07
N THR A 483 20.97 0.04 -6.39
CA THR A 483 21.18 1.49 -6.54
C THR A 483 22.16 1.81 -7.66
N HIS A 484 21.94 2.89 -8.41
CA HIS A 484 22.97 3.54 -9.24
C HIS A 484 23.62 4.75 -8.56
N ASP A 485 23.16 5.11 -7.36
CA ASP A 485 23.77 6.15 -6.54
C ASP A 485 24.96 5.58 -5.76
N PHE A 486 26.11 6.25 -5.83
CA PHE A 486 27.34 5.86 -5.13
C PHE A 486 27.38 6.33 -3.68
N GLN A 487 26.55 7.32 -3.30
CA GLN A 487 26.53 7.88 -1.94
C GLN A 487 26.30 6.81 -0.85
N PRO A 488 25.33 5.87 -0.98
CA PRO A 488 25.18 4.78 0.00
C PRO A 488 26.43 3.91 0.13
N VAL A 489 27.15 3.67 -0.97
CA VAL A 489 28.39 2.90 -0.92
C VAL A 489 29.43 3.63 -0.07
N ILE A 490 29.60 4.94 -0.26
CA ILE A 490 30.51 5.76 0.55
C ILE A 490 30.07 5.74 2.02
N ASP A 491 28.79 6.00 2.30
CA ASP A 491 28.29 6.14 3.67
C ASP A 491 28.43 4.84 4.48
N PHE A 492 28.07 3.70 3.90
CA PHE A 492 28.08 2.44 4.63
C PHE A 492 29.42 1.70 4.59
N VAL A 493 30.21 1.84 3.51
CA VAL A 493 31.47 1.09 3.34
C VAL A 493 32.69 1.89 3.80
N VAL A 494 32.73 3.21 3.54
CA VAL A 494 33.87 4.06 3.91
C VAL A 494 33.65 4.70 5.27
N ASN A 495 32.48 5.33 5.46
CA ASN A 495 32.17 6.09 6.67
C ASN A 495 31.58 5.21 7.79
N GLU A 496 31.13 4.00 7.47
CA GLU A 496 30.46 3.07 8.39
C GLU A 496 29.26 3.70 9.12
N LYS A 497 28.57 4.63 8.47
CA LYS A 497 27.40 5.35 9.01
C LYS A 497 26.12 4.94 8.28
N PRO A 498 24.96 5.00 8.94
CA PRO A 498 24.73 5.41 10.33
C PRO A 498 25.00 4.30 11.38
N ASN A 499 25.44 3.10 10.98
CA ASN A 499 25.23 1.89 11.79
C ASN A 499 26.46 1.00 12.08
N GLY A 500 27.67 1.38 11.68
CA GLY A 500 28.92 0.77 12.18
C GLY A 500 29.27 -0.61 11.62
N GLY A 501 28.88 -0.94 10.38
CA GLY A 501 29.55 -2.03 9.64
C GLY A 501 28.78 -3.33 9.34
N CYS A 502 27.44 -3.32 9.30
CA CYS A 502 26.64 -4.48 8.86
C CYS A 502 26.22 -4.38 7.37
N THR A 503 27.21 -4.23 6.48
CA THR A 503 26.96 -3.99 5.05
C THR A 503 27.79 -4.92 4.16
N SER A 504 27.18 -5.40 3.07
CA SER A 504 27.82 -6.13 1.98
C SER A 504 27.60 -5.35 0.69
N ALA A 505 28.65 -4.81 0.08
CA ALA A 505 28.55 -3.98 -1.12
C ALA A 505 29.22 -4.66 -2.32
N PHE A 506 28.53 -4.72 -3.45
CA PHE A 506 29.03 -5.28 -4.69
C PHE A 506 28.69 -4.34 -5.86
N PHE A 507 29.62 -4.21 -6.80
CA PHE A 507 29.36 -3.65 -8.11
C PHE A 507 28.75 -4.73 -9.00
N MET A 508 27.72 -4.39 -9.76
CA MET A 508 27.15 -5.28 -10.79
C MET A 508 27.31 -4.68 -12.18
N ALA A 509 27.71 -5.52 -13.12
CA ALA A 509 27.73 -5.21 -14.54
C ALA A 509 26.97 -6.30 -15.31
N ASN A 510 26.22 -5.89 -16.34
CA ASN A 510 25.62 -6.81 -17.30
C ASN A 510 26.57 -6.93 -18.49
N ARG A 511 26.96 -8.17 -18.82
CA ARG A 511 27.80 -8.53 -19.96
C ARG A 511 27.04 -9.53 -20.81
N ASN A 512 26.43 -9.05 -21.89
CA ASN A 512 25.66 -9.84 -22.83
C ASN A 512 24.61 -10.72 -22.15
N GLY A 513 23.86 -10.16 -21.19
CA GLY A 513 22.84 -10.87 -20.43
C GLY A 513 23.34 -11.50 -19.12
N GLU A 514 24.64 -11.65 -18.92
CA GLU A 514 25.20 -12.23 -17.69
C GLU A 514 25.55 -11.14 -16.66
N ILE A 515 25.00 -11.24 -15.45
CA ILE A 515 25.30 -10.33 -14.34
C ILE A 515 26.54 -10.80 -13.60
N ILE A 516 27.60 -10.02 -13.72
CA ILE A 516 28.86 -10.21 -13.00
C ILE A 516 28.86 -9.34 -11.75
N GLN A 517 29.23 -9.93 -10.61
CA GLN A 517 29.33 -9.24 -9.32
C GLN A 517 30.78 -9.16 -8.85
N THR A 518 31.20 -7.95 -8.43
CA THR A 518 32.53 -7.71 -7.89
C THR A 518 32.41 -7.01 -6.54
N GLU A 519 32.96 -7.62 -5.49
CA GLU A 519 32.88 -7.08 -4.12
C GLU A 519 33.57 -5.71 -4.01
N ILE A 520 32.89 -4.76 -3.38
CA ILE A 520 33.40 -3.43 -3.04
C ILE A 520 33.79 -3.40 -1.57
N THR A 521 35.08 -3.18 -1.32
CA THR A 521 35.62 -2.94 0.02
C THR A 521 36.11 -1.50 0.17
N LYS A 522 36.35 -1.06 1.41
CA LYS A 522 36.91 0.27 1.70
C LYS A 522 38.19 0.57 0.92
N ASN A 523 39.06 -0.42 0.75
CA ASN A 523 40.32 -0.29 0.00
C ASN A 523 40.12 -0.07 -1.51
N ASN A 524 38.92 -0.38 -2.03
CA ASN A 524 38.59 -0.20 -3.42
C ASN A 524 38.05 1.20 -3.75
N ILE A 525 37.83 2.03 -2.72
CA ILE A 525 37.29 3.38 -2.86
C ILE A 525 38.42 4.36 -2.53
N LYS A 526 38.85 5.13 -3.53
CA LYS A 526 39.98 6.07 -3.43
C LYS A 526 39.53 7.48 -3.77
N SER A 527 40.21 8.49 -3.23
CA SER A 527 39.98 9.85 -3.73
C SER A 527 40.50 9.96 -5.16
N LEU A 528 39.84 10.81 -5.96
CA LEU A 528 40.22 10.99 -7.37
C LEU A 528 41.68 11.37 -7.54
N THR A 529 42.19 12.28 -6.70
CA THR A 529 43.58 12.74 -6.78
C THR A 529 44.59 11.63 -6.50
N ILE A 530 44.32 10.77 -5.51
CA ILE A 530 45.17 9.61 -5.20
C ILE A 530 45.12 8.62 -6.36
N LEU A 531 43.91 8.30 -6.86
CA LEU A 531 43.73 7.39 -7.98
C LEU A 531 44.49 7.86 -9.23
N LEU A 532 44.39 9.15 -9.58
CA LEU A 532 45.07 9.71 -10.75
C LEU A 532 46.59 9.69 -10.60
N ALA A 533 47.12 9.97 -9.40
CA ALA A 533 48.55 9.91 -9.13
C ALA A 533 49.10 8.48 -9.25
N GLU A 534 48.43 7.51 -8.63
CA GLU A 534 48.78 6.08 -8.74
C GLU A 534 48.70 5.59 -10.19
N ASN A 535 47.66 5.98 -10.92
CA ASN A 535 47.48 5.63 -12.33
C ASN A 535 48.59 6.20 -13.20
N ALA A 536 49.01 7.44 -12.97
CA ALA A 536 50.12 8.06 -13.71
C ALA A 536 51.43 7.29 -13.49
N SER A 537 51.74 6.92 -12.24
CA SER A 537 52.98 6.24 -11.87
C SER A 537 53.02 4.74 -12.20
N SER A 538 51.89 4.11 -12.54
CA SER A 538 51.83 2.67 -12.75
C SER A 538 52.41 2.22 -14.10
N ILE A 539 53.58 1.57 -14.08
CA ILE A 539 54.30 1.12 -15.29
C ILE A 539 53.49 0.12 -16.12
N GLY A 540 52.66 -0.71 -15.48
CA GLY A 540 51.87 -1.74 -16.15
C GLY A 540 50.62 -1.24 -16.87
N LYS A 541 50.24 0.04 -16.69
CA LYS A 541 49.05 0.61 -17.32
C LYS A 541 49.34 1.19 -18.70
N ASN A 542 48.29 1.26 -19.51
CA ASN A 542 48.34 1.88 -20.82
C ASN A 542 48.96 3.28 -20.76
N ILE A 543 49.95 3.55 -21.59
CA ILE A 543 50.69 4.81 -21.57
C ILE A 543 49.78 6.02 -21.80
N VAL A 544 48.75 5.89 -22.65
CA VAL A 544 47.76 6.96 -22.86
C VAL A 544 47.02 7.23 -21.55
N HIS A 545 46.59 6.20 -20.85
CA HIS A 545 45.90 6.34 -19.57
C HIS A 545 46.76 7.00 -18.50
N ARG A 546 48.05 6.64 -18.43
CA ARG A 546 48.99 7.26 -17.48
C ARG A 546 49.16 8.76 -17.76
N VAL A 547 49.36 9.13 -19.03
CA VAL A 547 49.48 10.54 -19.47
C VAL A 547 48.17 11.31 -19.21
N THR A 548 47.01 10.72 -19.55
CA THR A 548 45.70 11.31 -19.27
C THR A 548 45.48 11.52 -17.77
N SER A 549 45.88 10.55 -16.95
CA SER A 549 45.74 10.63 -15.49
C SER A 549 46.59 11.74 -14.89
N LEU A 550 47.86 11.86 -15.31
CA LEU A 550 48.73 12.94 -14.84
C LEU A 550 48.23 14.32 -15.27
N ARG A 551 47.79 14.46 -16.53
CA ARG A 551 47.22 15.73 -17.02
C ARG A 551 46.00 16.12 -16.19
N LYS A 552 45.11 15.17 -15.91
CA LYS A 552 43.90 15.42 -15.11
C LYS A 552 44.24 15.73 -13.64
N LEU A 553 45.24 15.08 -13.06
CA LEU A 553 45.71 15.39 -11.70
C LEU A 553 46.17 16.85 -11.59
N LEU A 554 46.91 17.33 -12.59
CA LEU A 554 47.33 18.73 -12.66
C LEU A 554 46.14 19.67 -12.79
N GLU A 555 45.17 19.34 -13.65
CA GLU A 555 43.92 20.11 -13.82
C GLU A 555 43.14 20.33 -12.51
N LEU A 556 43.18 19.34 -11.61
CA LEU A 556 42.49 19.37 -10.31
C LEU A 556 43.30 20.01 -9.18
N SER A 557 44.55 20.41 -9.46
CA SER A 557 45.48 20.95 -8.47
C SER A 557 45.77 22.43 -8.75
N LYS A 558 46.09 23.20 -7.70
CA LYS A 558 46.63 24.55 -7.89
C LYS A 558 48.05 24.45 -8.45
N MET A 559 48.21 24.74 -9.74
CA MET A 559 49.48 24.60 -10.45
C MET A 559 50.43 25.78 -10.16
N ASN A 560 51.70 25.48 -9.94
CA ASN A 560 52.78 26.45 -10.11
C ASN A 560 53.18 26.54 -11.60
N HIS A 561 54.09 27.47 -11.93
CA HIS A 561 54.53 27.70 -13.32
C HIS A 561 55.04 26.43 -14.04
N VAL A 562 55.88 25.64 -13.37
CA VAL A 562 56.42 24.39 -13.94
C VAL A 562 55.31 23.37 -14.22
N GLN A 563 54.33 23.27 -13.32
CA GLN A 563 53.18 22.39 -13.44
C GLN A 563 52.22 22.84 -14.56
N GLU A 564 52.07 24.14 -14.77
CA GLU A 564 51.29 24.69 -15.90
C GLU A 564 51.93 24.32 -17.24
N ILE A 565 53.26 24.42 -17.35
CA ILE A 565 53.98 23.98 -18.54
C ILE A 565 53.85 22.45 -18.70
N ALA A 566 54.01 21.67 -17.63
CA ALA A 566 53.83 20.21 -17.67
C ALA A 566 52.42 19.83 -18.14
N TYR A 567 51.39 20.54 -17.69
CA TYR A 567 50.02 20.37 -18.17
C TYR A 567 49.92 20.63 -19.68
N ASN A 568 50.53 21.71 -20.19
CA ASN A 568 50.53 22.02 -21.62
C ASN A 568 51.29 20.96 -22.45
N ILE A 569 52.43 20.46 -21.95
CA ILE A 569 53.18 19.36 -22.59
C ILE A 569 52.30 18.10 -22.72
N LEU A 570 51.69 17.64 -21.61
CA LEU A 570 50.82 16.47 -21.62
C LEU A 570 49.58 16.68 -22.52
N SER A 571 49.03 17.90 -22.52
CA SER A 571 47.91 18.28 -23.38
C SER A 571 48.27 18.25 -24.87
N CYS A 572 49.46 18.74 -25.25
CA CYS A 572 49.96 18.66 -26.63
C CYS A 572 50.13 17.20 -27.08
N LEU A 573 50.63 16.35 -26.18
CA LEU A 573 50.80 14.92 -26.43
C LEU A 573 49.45 14.22 -26.70
N LEU A 574 48.43 14.46 -25.87
CA LEU A 574 47.07 13.92 -26.06
C LEU A 574 46.35 14.48 -27.28
N LYS A 575 46.78 15.63 -27.81
CA LYS A 575 46.30 16.21 -29.07
C LYS A 575 47.12 15.76 -30.29
N GLY A 576 48.18 14.98 -30.09
CA GLY A 576 49.10 14.57 -31.15
C GLY A 576 49.84 15.73 -31.82
N LYS A 577 50.06 16.85 -31.13
CA LYS A 577 50.84 17.98 -31.67
C LYS A 577 52.33 17.61 -31.67
N LYS A 578 53.03 17.86 -32.78
CA LYS A 578 54.49 17.63 -32.85
C LYS A 578 55.28 18.68 -32.06
N ASP A 579 54.79 19.92 -32.06
CA ASP A 579 55.42 21.05 -31.37
C ASP A 579 54.70 21.35 -30.05
N ILE A 580 55.48 21.69 -29.02
CA ILE A 580 54.96 22.03 -27.68
C ILE A 580 54.53 23.49 -27.67
N THR A 581 53.25 23.73 -27.36
CA THR A 581 52.68 25.08 -27.29
C THR A 581 51.86 25.29 -26.03
N TYR A 582 51.74 26.53 -25.60
CA TYR A 582 50.69 26.98 -24.70
C TYR A 582 49.29 26.76 -25.31
N LYS A 583 48.24 26.94 -24.50
CA LYS A 583 46.84 26.84 -24.94
C LYS A 583 46.49 27.82 -26.06
N ASP A 584 47.14 29.00 -26.09
CA ASP A 584 47.00 30.03 -27.14
C ASP A 584 47.90 29.79 -28.35
N GLU A 585 48.48 28.59 -28.46
CA GLU A 585 49.33 28.12 -29.55
C GLU A 585 50.70 28.80 -29.65
N LYS A 586 51.10 29.59 -28.64
CA LYS A 586 52.47 30.12 -28.58
C LYS A 586 53.48 29.03 -28.22
N PRO A 587 54.67 29.02 -28.83
CA PRO A 587 55.76 28.11 -28.44
C PRO A 587 56.18 28.31 -26.97
N ILE A 588 56.59 27.22 -26.32
CA ILE A 588 57.18 27.25 -24.97
C ILE A 588 58.71 27.27 -25.08
N GLU A 589 59.40 28.00 -24.20
CA GLU A 589 60.86 28.07 -24.22
C GLU A 589 61.51 26.72 -23.84
N ALA A 590 62.69 26.44 -24.41
CA ALA A 590 63.34 25.13 -24.25
C ALA A 590 63.77 24.81 -22.81
N ASN A 591 64.21 25.82 -22.05
CA ASN A 591 64.54 25.72 -20.61
C ASN A 591 63.31 25.35 -19.78
N GLU A 592 62.16 25.94 -20.07
CA GLU A 592 60.88 25.69 -19.41
C GLU A 592 60.39 24.27 -19.68
N ILE A 593 60.54 23.80 -20.92
CA ILE A 593 60.24 22.42 -21.32
C ILE A 593 61.10 21.44 -20.51
N ILE A 594 62.41 21.65 -20.38
CA ILE A 594 63.30 20.76 -19.62
C ILE A 594 62.87 20.64 -18.15
N LEU A 595 62.51 21.76 -17.52
CA LEU A 595 62.06 21.76 -16.12
C LEU A 595 60.74 21.00 -15.96
N ALA A 596 59.80 21.21 -16.87
CA ALA A 596 58.51 20.52 -16.86
C ALA A 596 58.62 19.02 -17.20
N GLU A 597 59.49 18.64 -18.13
CA GLU A 597 59.80 17.23 -18.43
C GLU A 597 60.38 16.53 -17.21
N LYS A 598 61.29 17.19 -16.47
CA LYS A 598 61.83 16.65 -15.21
C LYS A 598 60.74 16.41 -14.18
N TYR A 599 59.77 17.32 -14.07
CA TYR A 599 58.61 17.14 -13.20
C TYR A 599 57.73 15.97 -13.65
N ILE A 600 57.43 15.87 -14.95
CA ILE A 600 56.64 14.75 -15.51
C ILE A 600 57.36 13.42 -15.25
N ALA A 601 58.68 13.41 -15.32
CA ALA A 601 59.50 12.22 -15.10
C ALA A 601 59.42 11.64 -13.68
N GLU A 602 58.92 12.40 -12.70
CA GLU A 602 58.60 11.90 -11.35
C GLU A 602 57.45 10.88 -11.36
N TYR A 603 56.57 10.95 -12.36
CA TYR A 603 55.45 10.01 -12.55
C TYR A 603 55.67 9.07 -13.74
N LEU A 604 56.24 9.59 -14.83
CA LEU A 604 56.51 8.87 -16.06
C LEU A 604 58.02 8.71 -16.22
N HIS A 605 58.62 7.68 -15.63
CA HIS A 605 60.08 7.47 -15.71
C HIS A 605 60.62 7.60 -17.13
N ASP A 606 61.75 8.30 -17.27
CA ASP A 606 62.43 8.63 -18.53
C ASP A 606 61.59 9.43 -19.53
N PHE A 607 60.63 10.24 -19.06
CA PHE A 607 59.83 11.09 -19.93
C PHE A 607 60.68 12.08 -20.74
N LYS A 608 60.52 12.01 -22.06
CA LYS A 608 60.95 13.02 -23.04
C LYS A 608 59.88 13.15 -24.09
N TYR A 609 59.45 14.37 -24.39
CA TYR A 609 58.30 14.63 -25.25
C TYR A 609 58.47 14.03 -26.64
N SER A 610 59.61 14.30 -27.29
CA SER A 610 59.89 13.81 -28.65
C SER A 610 59.88 12.28 -28.75
N ASP A 611 60.45 11.60 -27.76
CA ASP A 611 60.49 10.14 -27.69
C ASP A 611 59.10 9.56 -27.45
N TYR A 612 58.35 10.10 -26.48
CA TYR A 612 57.00 9.63 -26.17
C TYR A 612 56.04 9.84 -27.33
N TYR A 613 56.14 11.00 -28.00
CA TYR A 613 55.33 11.31 -29.18
C TYR A 613 55.48 10.24 -30.25
N VAL A 614 56.72 9.94 -30.68
CA VAL A 614 57.01 8.97 -31.75
C VAL A 614 56.68 7.54 -31.33
N ARG A 615 56.96 7.17 -30.06
CA ARG A 615 56.75 5.80 -29.59
C ARG A 615 55.29 5.43 -29.38
N TYR A 616 54.45 6.40 -28.97
CA TYR A 616 53.11 6.09 -28.45
C TYR A 616 51.98 6.91 -29.05
N PHE A 617 52.22 8.17 -29.41
CA PHE A 617 51.16 9.13 -29.78
C PHE A 617 51.10 9.41 -31.28
N VAL A 618 51.62 8.50 -32.11
CA VAL A 618 51.38 8.47 -33.56
C VAL A 618 50.24 7.50 -33.89
N ARG A 619 49.50 7.77 -34.98
CA ARG A 619 48.30 7.02 -35.38
C ARG A 619 48.49 5.50 -35.36
N SER A 620 49.55 4.97 -35.96
CA SER A 620 49.80 3.52 -36.02
C SER A 620 49.95 2.90 -34.63
N LYS A 621 50.66 3.58 -33.72
CA LYS A 621 50.93 3.12 -32.36
C LYS A 621 49.69 3.20 -31.47
N LEU A 622 48.89 4.26 -31.60
CA LEU A 622 47.61 4.35 -30.89
C LEU A 622 46.61 3.28 -31.34
N LEU A 623 46.58 2.91 -32.63
CA LEU A 623 45.75 1.80 -33.10
C LEU A 623 46.21 0.45 -32.54
N GLU A 624 47.53 0.22 -32.45
CA GLU A 624 48.08 -0.96 -31.76
C GLU A 624 47.65 -0.99 -30.29
N LEU A 625 47.81 0.13 -29.57
CA LEU A 625 47.39 0.27 -28.17
C LEU A 625 45.87 0.05 -28.00
N TYR A 626 45.05 0.60 -28.89
CA TYR A 626 43.60 0.44 -28.84
C TYR A 626 43.17 -1.02 -29.03
N LYS A 627 43.82 -1.73 -29.97
CA LYS A 627 43.54 -3.15 -30.22
C LYS A 627 43.96 -4.03 -29.06
N ALA A 628 45.12 -3.77 -28.47
CA ALA A 628 45.68 -4.54 -27.36
C ALA A 628 44.96 -4.29 -26.03
N GLU A 629 44.34 -3.13 -25.84
CA GLU A 629 43.69 -2.76 -24.58
C GLU A 629 42.42 -3.57 -24.32
N THR A 630 42.37 -4.19 -23.14
CA THR A 630 41.24 -5.01 -22.66
C THR A 630 40.36 -4.26 -21.68
N ASN A 631 40.88 -3.25 -20.97
CA ASN A 631 40.07 -2.42 -20.08
C ASN A 631 39.29 -1.40 -20.92
N ASN A 632 37.96 -1.46 -20.86
CA ASN A 632 37.10 -0.60 -21.69
C ASN A 632 37.28 0.89 -21.40
N TYR A 633 37.53 1.27 -20.14
CA TYR A 633 37.77 2.66 -19.76
C TYR A 633 39.08 3.18 -20.37
N TYR A 634 40.17 2.39 -20.32
CA TYR A 634 41.45 2.75 -20.92
C TYR A 634 41.37 2.78 -22.45
N LYS A 635 40.66 1.81 -23.02
CA LYS A 635 40.42 1.70 -24.46
C LYS A 635 39.73 2.95 -24.99
N LEU A 636 38.74 3.46 -24.25
CA LEU A 636 38.06 4.71 -24.60
C LEU A 636 38.99 5.92 -24.55
N GLN A 637 39.92 5.99 -23.60
CA GLN A 637 40.89 7.09 -23.56
C GLN A 637 41.84 7.07 -24.77
N VAL A 638 42.30 5.89 -25.18
CA VAL A 638 43.07 5.75 -26.43
C VAL A 638 42.25 6.20 -27.64
N PHE A 639 40.96 5.83 -27.69
CA PHE A 639 40.04 6.26 -28.73
C PHE A 639 39.89 7.78 -28.79
N ARG A 640 39.72 8.47 -27.65
CA ARG A 640 39.66 9.96 -27.60
C ARG A 640 40.89 10.62 -28.22
N VAL A 641 42.07 10.07 -27.94
CA VAL A 641 43.32 10.56 -28.52
C VAL A 641 43.34 10.31 -30.04
N LEU A 642 42.97 9.11 -30.50
CA LEU A 642 42.86 8.79 -31.93
C LEU A 642 41.97 9.80 -32.68
N LEU A 643 40.81 10.12 -32.12
CA LEU A 643 39.90 11.13 -32.71
C LEU A 643 40.52 12.51 -32.83
N SER A 644 41.37 12.87 -31.86
CA SER A 644 42.04 14.17 -31.82
C SER A 644 43.13 14.26 -32.89
N ILE A 645 43.90 13.18 -33.10
CA ILE A 645 45.01 13.16 -34.07
C ILE A 645 44.52 13.16 -35.51
N ASP A 646 43.47 12.38 -35.81
CA ASP A 646 42.93 12.28 -37.17
C ASP A 646 41.84 13.33 -37.46
N ASN A 647 41.58 14.24 -36.52
CA ASN A 647 40.52 15.26 -36.58
C ASN A 647 39.13 14.67 -36.94
N LEU A 648 38.85 13.48 -36.41
CA LEU A 648 37.64 12.70 -36.73
C LEU A 648 36.46 13.03 -35.81
N ARG A 649 36.68 13.87 -34.80
CA ARG A 649 35.69 14.21 -33.78
C ARG A 649 34.39 14.76 -34.38
N ALA A 650 34.49 15.60 -35.41
CA ALA A 650 33.34 16.20 -36.10
C ALA A 650 32.50 15.20 -36.91
N LYS A 651 32.99 13.98 -37.12
CA LYS A 651 32.28 12.91 -37.85
C LYS A 651 31.46 11.99 -36.95
N ILE A 652 31.53 12.17 -35.63
CA ILE A 652 30.77 11.37 -34.67
C ILE A 652 29.43 12.03 -34.41
N GLU A 653 28.37 11.22 -34.37
CA GLU A 653 27.04 11.69 -33.92
C GLU A 653 27.11 12.25 -32.49
N ASP A 654 26.52 13.43 -32.29
CA ASP A 654 26.57 14.20 -31.04
C ASP A 654 26.27 13.36 -29.76
N PRO A 655 25.26 12.46 -29.73
CA PRO A 655 25.00 11.66 -28.52
C PRO A 655 26.11 10.67 -28.16
N LEU A 656 26.76 10.04 -29.15
CA LEU A 656 27.87 9.12 -28.90
C LEU A 656 29.11 9.90 -28.45
N LEU A 657 29.35 11.06 -29.04
CA LEU A 657 30.47 11.93 -28.67
C LEU A 657 30.38 12.35 -27.19
N LYS A 658 29.18 12.61 -26.69
CA LYS A 658 28.95 12.92 -25.27
C LYS A 658 29.40 11.79 -24.34
N TYR A 659 29.03 10.54 -24.62
CA TYR A 659 29.52 9.36 -23.89
C TYR A 659 31.02 9.15 -24.03
N ILE A 660 31.58 9.49 -25.19
CA ILE A 660 33.02 9.40 -25.42
C ILE A 660 33.74 10.47 -24.62
N ASP A 661 33.22 11.69 -24.47
CA ASP A 661 33.95 12.82 -23.90
C ASP A 661 33.74 12.99 -22.39
N GLU A 662 32.49 12.88 -21.92
CA GLU A 662 32.17 12.90 -20.49
C GLU A 662 32.83 11.68 -19.87
N GLN A 663 33.85 11.86 -19.03
CA GLN A 663 34.42 10.74 -18.29
C GLN A 663 33.30 10.16 -17.43
N PHE A 664 32.82 8.96 -17.78
CA PHE A 664 31.77 8.25 -17.07
C PHE A 664 31.88 8.47 -15.55
N HIS A 665 31.04 9.39 -15.05
CA HIS A 665 30.93 9.86 -13.68
C HIS A 665 32.18 10.39 -12.95
N VAL A 666 33.35 10.56 -13.56
CA VAL A 666 34.57 11.01 -12.85
C VAL A 666 34.55 12.50 -12.50
N GLU A 667 33.62 13.28 -13.08
CA GLU A 667 33.89 14.71 -13.25
C GLU A 667 33.04 15.71 -12.49
N ASN A 668 32.01 15.41 -11.67
CA ASN A 668 31.29 16.51 -10.99
C ASN A 668 30.75 16.32 -9.55
N ASP A 669 30.40 15.11 -9.09
CA ASP A 669 29.59 15.02 -7.85
C ASP A 669 30.31 14.39 -6.63
N TYR A 670 31.32 13.53 -6.84
CA TYR A 670 31.99 12.81 -5.76
C TYR A 670 33.50 13.02 -5.75
N ILE A 671 34.09 13.07 -4.55
CA ILE A 671 35.55 13.09 -4.37
C ILE A 671 36.13 11.67 -4.44
N PHE A 672 35.30 10.67 -4.11
CA PHE A 672 35.68 9.26 -4.01
C PHE A 672 35.17 8.44 -5.19
N TYR A 673 35.99 7.53 -5.69
CA TYR A 673 35.74 6.70 -6.86
C TYR A 673 36.16 5.25 -6.64
N LEU A 674 35.51 4.35 -7.39
CA LEU A 674 35.97 2.97 -7.55
C LEU A 674 37.20 2.92 -8.46
N ASP A 675 38.06 1.93 -8.22
CA ASP A 675 39.20 1.65 -9.08
C ASP A 675 38.77 1.12 -10.46
N PHE A 676 38.97 1.91 -11.51
CA PHE A 676 38.57 1.56 -12.88
C PHE A 676 39.31 0.36 -13.47
N ASP A 677 40.41 -0.13 -12.84
CA ASP A 677 41.00 -1.42 -13.22
C ASP A 677 40.07 -2.58 -12.90
N LYS A 678 39.40 -2.50 -11.74
CA LYS A 678 38.62 -3.58 -11.16
C LYS A 678 37.13 -3.47 -11.50
N TYR A 679 36.62 -2.25 -11.63
CA TYR A 679 35.20 -1.98 -11.85
C TYR A 679 35.00 -1.26 -13.18
N ASP A 680 34.55 -2.01 -14.17
CA ASP A 680 34.28 -1.45 -15.49
C ASP A 680 32.91 -0.76 -15.53
N ILE A 681 32.97 0.56 -15.44
CA ILE A 681 31.82 1.47 -15.47
C ILE A 681 31.38 1.87 -16.87
N VAL A 682 32.09 1.46 -17.92
CA VAL A 682 31.76 1.82 -19.31
C VAL A 682 30.51 1.04 -19.73
N PRO A 683 29.43 1.74 -20.16
CA PRO A 683 28.24 1.07 -20.67
C PRO A 683 28.57 0.15 -21.84
N GLU A 684 27.94 -1.02 -21.85
CA GLU A 684 28.28 -2.12 -22.75
C GLU A 684 28.25 -1.74 -24.25
N PHE A 685 27.34 -0.86 -24.66
CA PHE A 685 27.18 -0.46 -26.05
C PHE A 685 28.29 0.46 -26.59
N VAL A 686 29.07 1.11 -25.71
CA VAL A 686 29.98 2.21 -26.11
C VAL A 686 31.15 1.69 -26.93
N ILE A 687 31.86 0.67 -26.44
CA ILE A 687 33.03 0.11 -27.14
C ILE A 687 32.67 -0.53 -28.49
N PRO A 688 31.58 -1.32 -28.63
CA PRO A 688 31.09 -1.75 -29.93
C PRO A 688 30.88 -0.62 -30.93
N LYS A 689 30.25 0.49 -30.52
CA LYS A 689 30.07 1.67 -31.38
C LYS A 689 31.38 2.34 -31.77
N CYS A 690 32.34 2.44 -30.83
CA CYS A 690 33.68 2.94 -31.15
C CYS A 690 34.37 2.04 -32.19
N ASN A 691 34.29 0.72 -32.04
CA ASN A 691 34.85 -0.23 -33.01
C ASN A 691 34.20 -0.10 -34.38
N GLU A 692 32.87 0.02 -34.43
CA GLU A 692 32.11 0.23 -35.66
C GLU A 692 32.53 1.52 -36.37
N PHE A 693 32.62 2.63 -35.63
CA PHE A 693 33.09 3.91 -36.16
C PHE A 693 34.50 3.79 -36.78
N LEU A 694 35.43 3.15 -36.09
CA LEU A 694 36.78 2.94 -36.62
C LEU A 694 36.80 2.04 -37.86
N LYS A 695 35.88 1.07 -37.98
CA LYS A 695 35.74 0.26 -39.20
C LYS A 695 35.21 1.07 -40.37
N ILE A 696 34.21 1.93 -40.14
CA ILE A 696 33.66 2.85 -41.14
C ILE A 696 34.76 3.78 -41.67
N GLU A 697 35.60 4.31 -40.78
CA GLU A 697 36.75 5.15 -41.14
C GLU A 697 37.97 4.35 -41.65
N LYS A 698 37.84 3.03 -41.86
CA LYS A 698 38.89 2.12 -42.36
C LYS A 698 40.17 2.12 -41.50
N LEU A 699 40.03 2.36 -40.21
CA LEU A 699 41.09 2.32 -39.19
C LEU A 699 41.20 0.94 -38.53
N LEU A 700 40.09 0.21 -38.48
CA LEU A 700 40.01 -1.19 -38.10
C LEU A 700 39.50 -2.04 -39.26
N SER A 701 39.98 -3.28 -39.31
CA SER A 701 39.51 -4.33 -40.21
C SER A 701 38.20 -4.94 -39.72
#